data_AF-A0AAP0DUF9-F1
#
_entry.id   AF-A0AAP0DUF9-F1
#
_cell.length_a   1.000
_cell.length_b   1.000
_cell.length_c   1.000
_cell.angle_alpha   90.00
_cell.angle_beta   90.00
_cell.angle_gamma   90.00
#
_symmetry.space_group_name_H-M   'P 1'
#
loop_
_entity.id
_entity.type
_entity.pdbx_description
1 polymer ?
#
loop_
_entity_poly.entity_id
_entity_poly.type
_entity_poly.pdbx_seq_one_letter_code
_entity_poly.pdbx_strand_id
1 'polypeptide(L)'
;MNLNFIGSYRVSLRTSKQKRIVGSQSSFVRCNLGRFNENFLLSHKRNTKRVASAISEQPIAPDPTSPQHSLPNALNAFYRFSRPHTVIGTALSIISVSLLAVQKLSDFSPLFFIGVLEAIVAAFFMNIYIVGLNQLSDIEIDKVNKPYLPLASGEYSVKTGIIIVSLFAFMSFWVGWIVGSWPLFWALFISFLLGTAYSINIPMLRWKRFALVAAMCILAVRAIIVQIAFYLHIQTFVYGRLAVFPKSVIFATGFMSFFSVVIALFKDIPDIVGDKIFGIQSFTVRMGQKRVFWICILLLEVAYGVAILVGASSPFLWSRYITVLGHAILGAILWGRAKSTDLESKSAITSFYMFIWQLFYAEYLLIPLVRLKPALVCEGIKNISEPQGEFLIRPFSKAEIKEAVWGSDGDKAPGPDGFNLDFFKFFWDVLEEDVFRIMNRFYREGVISKGCSASFIQLIPKVENPQALGDFRPISLLGCISKIISLVLARRMKEVLGSIISETQMGFVAGRNILDGPLIVNEVVSWMKCSKKRGMLFKIDFRKAYDSLEWDFVDSVLGQMAFPGKWRLWIRGVLSSARASVLVNGSPTAEFNCFRGVRQGDPLSPYLFVVAMEALDWMICRARSVGLLRGLRLPNEGPSLSHLFYADDAILMGEWGDLNAVNIVRILRCFFFVSGLKVNFNKSAIFGVNVDSMEVRRVADLMRCSEGSWPFVYLGVKVGGNMGRKASWAPLVDTFKKRLSRWKAKVLSFAGRVTLIKSVLDSLPSYYFSLFKAPKGVIEELDRIRFRFLWGGVNESKKIHWVRKDILCLSKNDGGMGLVNLEDFNLSLLCKWLWRFKMEEGSLWARVIWAVHSVVGRPAIFPCKGSIPGVWKNIVSGGRDLRNKEVDLESWIVWSEGQWRWQPPSGRVFSANEIRRLLSRPPVDAGFKLRWSKLVPPKLAVRIVVSNLHKNTKKSFSETIKDMYSHISERFWQKSPLVADDVYETKVINHLLSQDYIGKLAHINDAVG
;
A
#
# COMPACT_ATOMS: atom_id res chain seq x y z
N MET A 1 -29.94 -32.07 40.18
CA MET A 1 -29.10 -32.85 41.12
C MET A 1 -28.15 -31.87 41.80
N ASN A 2 -28.33 -31.75 43.11
CA ASN A 2 -27.53 -31.09 44.16
C ASN A 2 -26.00 -31.21 43.93
N LEU A 3 -25.10 -30.29 44.32
CA LEU A 3 -25.04 -29.43 45.51
C LEU A 3 -24.03 -28.27 45.28
N ASN A 4 -24.01 -27.37 46.26
CA ASN A 4 -23.53 -26.00 46.28
C ASN A 4 -22.15 -25.86 47.00
N PHE A 5 -21.48 -24.72 46.74
CA PHE A 5 -20.66 -23.89 47.68
C PHE A 5 -19.11 -24.04 47.81
N ILE A 6 -18.43 -22.89 47.59
CA ILE A 6 -17.42 -22.15 48.41
C ILE A 6 -16.16 -22.93 48.89
N GLY A 7 -14.91 -22.46 48.84
CA GLY A 7 -14.29 -21.19 48.48
C GLY A 7 -12.84 -21.12 49.03
N SER A 8 -12.01 -20.27 48.41
CA SER A 8 -10.87 -19.46 48.90
C SER A 8 -9.65 -20.01 49.71
N TYR A 9 -8.50 -19.37 49.42
CA TYR A 9 -7.29 -19.07 50.23
C TYR A 9 -6.01 -19.95 50.17
N ARG A 10 -5.00 -19.34 49.51
CA ARG A 10 -3.64 -18.94 49.97
C ARG A 10 -2.60 -19.94 50.54
N VAL A 11 -1.37 -19.73 50.03
CA VAL A 11 -0.05 -19.65 50.70
C VAL A 11 0.90 -20.87 50.65
N SER A 12 2.07 -20.60 50.03
CA SER A 12 3.47 -20.95 50.36
C SER A 12 3.82 -22.38 50.77
N LEU A 13 4.94 -22.88 50.22
CA LEU A 13 5.91 -23.65 51.01
C LEU A 13 7.32 -23.53 50.42
N ARG A 14 8.26 -23.15 51.28
CA ARG A 14 9.71 -23.23 51.10
C ARG A 14 10.21 -24.50 51.82
N THR A 15 11.25 -25.11 51.23
CA THR A 15 12.31 -25.95 51.84
C THR A 15 11.94 -27.25 52.59
N SER A 16 12.47 -28.40 52.14
CA SER A 16 13.78 -28.91 52.60
C SER A 16 14.18 -30.24 51.93
N LYS A 17 15.48 -30.51 52.00
CA LYS A 17 16.35 -31.51 51.36
C LYS A 17 15.91 -32.98 51.50
N GLN A 18 16.22 -33.79 50.48
CA GLN A 18 16.82 -35.12 50.70
C GLN A 18 17.72 -35.60 49.54
N LYS A 19 18.67 -36.45 49.94
CA LYS A 19 19.92 -36.89 49.28
C LYS A 19 19.74 -37.81 48.06
N ARG A 20 20.80 -37.78 47.23
CA ARG A 20 21.42 -38.87 46.41
C ARG A 20 20.49 -39.80 45.64
N ILE A 21 20.67 -39.83 44.31
CA ILE A 21 21.29 -40.94 43.56
C ILE A 21 21.81 -40.34 42.25
N VAL A 22 23.14 -40.42 42.07
CA VAL A 22 23.85 -40.19 40.83
C VAL A 22 23.89 -41.54 40.11
N GLY A 23 23.31 -41.64 38.92
CA GLY A 23 23.32 -42.90 38.18
C GLY A 23 22.52 -42.85 36.88
N SER A 24 23.26 -42.88 35.77
CA SER A 24 22.85 -43.24 34.40
C SER A 24 21.78 -42.40 33.70
N GLN A 25 22.24 -41.49 32.84
CA GLN A 25 21.94 -41.52 31.39
C GLN A 25 22.86 -40.51 30.69
N SER A 26 24.14 -40.87 30.64
CA SER A 26 25.17 -40.20 29.84
C SER A 26 25.90 -41.25 29.01
N SER A 27 25.22 -41.89 28.06
CA SER A 27 25.83 -42.95 27.26
C SER A 27 25.21 -43.14 25.87
N PHE A 28 24.75 -42.08 25.20
CA PHE A 28 24.40 -42.19 23.77
C PHE A 28 24.77 -41.02 22.86
N VAL A 29 25.43 -39.96 23.36
CA VAL A 29 25.84 -38.80 22.53
C VAL A 29 27.35 -38.51 22.58
N ARG A 30 28.14 -39.28 23.34
CA ARG A 30 29.60 -39.05 23.48
C ARG A 30 30.51 -39.96 22.66
N CYS A 31 29.99 -40.87 21.84
CA CYS A 31 30.82 -41.84 21.10
C CYS A 31 31.10 -41.48 19.62
N ASN A 32 30.47 -40.43 19.05
CA ASN A 32 30.66 -40.09 17.62
C ASN A 32 31.37 -38.75 17.34
N LEU A 33 31.71 -37.96 18.36
CA LEU A 33 32.54 -36.74 18.15
C LEU A 33 34.05 -36.98 18.30
N GLY A 34 34.49 -38.04 19.00
CA GLY A 34 35.92 -38.37 19.13
C GLY A 34 36.52 -38.98 17.86
N ARG A 35 35.76 -39.82 17.16
CA ARG A 35 36.22 -40.56 15.97
C ARG A 35 36.31 -39.72 14.70
N PHE A 36 35.56 -38.62 14.64
CA PHE A 36 35.64 -37.66 13.51
C PHE A 36 36.83 -36.71 13.64
N ASN A 37 37.26 -36.41 14.87
CA ASN A 37 38.37 -35.48 15.11
C ASN A 37 39.75 -36.15 14.90
N GLU A 38 39.90 -37.43 15.25
CA GLU A 38 41.14 -38.18 14.99
C GLU A 38 41.36 -38.49 13.49
N ASN A 39 40.31 -38.82 12.74
CA ASN A 39 40.42 -39.04 11.29
C ASN A 39 40.67 -37.74 10.51
N PHE A 40 40.16 -36.60 10.99
CA PHE A 40 40.45 -35.30 10.41
C PHE A 40 41.88 -34.84 10.74
N LEU A 41 42.39 -35.11 11.94
CA LEU A 41 43.77 -34.80 12.34
C LEU A 41 44.82 -35.74 11.68
N LEU A 42 44.50 -37.01 11.43
CA LEU A 42 45.36 -37.95 10.71
C LEU A 42 45.39 -37.68 9.19
N SER A 43 44.25 -37.26 8.61
CA SER A 43 44.19 -36.77 7.23
C SER A 43 44.94 -35.45 7.07
N HIS A 44 44.81 -34.53 8.05
CA HIS A 44 45.52 -33.26 8.01
C HIS A 44 47.03 -33.42 8.19
N LYS A 45 47.53 -34.36 9.02
CA LYS A 45 48.96 -34.71 9.12
C LYS A 45 49.52 -35.42 7.86
N ARG A 46 48.73 -36.21 7.14
CA ARG A 46 49.15 -36.81 5.85
C ARG A 46 49.12 -35.80 4.69
N ASN A 47 48.14 -34.89 4.66
CA ASN A 47 48.08 -33.83 3.65
C ASN A 47 49.07 -32.69 3.94
N THR A 48 49.37 -32.34 5.20
CA THR A 48 50.46 -31.40 5.50
C THR A 48 51.84 -32.01 5.24
N LYS A 49 52.04 -33.33 5.36
CA LYS A 49 53.29 -33.96 4.89
C LYS A 49 53.43 -33.99 3.37
N ARG A 50 52.35 -34.19 2.60
CA ARG A 50 52.38 -34.13 1.11
C ARG A 50 52.41 -32.70 0.55
N VAL A 51 51.86 -31.72 1.29
CA VAL A 51 51.90 -30.30 0.90
C VAL A 51 53.17 -29.61 1.41
N ALA A 52 53.73 -30.00 2.55
CA ALA A 52 55.03 -29.52 3.02
C ALA A 52 56.19 -30.11 2.19
N SER A 53 56.07 -31.34 1.67
CA SER A 53 57.06 -31.88 0.73
C SER A 53 57.03 -31.21 -0.64
N ALA A 54 55.96 -30.49 -1.00
CA ALA A 54 55.87 -29.70 -2.23
C ALA A 54 56.34 -28.25 -2.07
N ILE A 55 56.61 -27.80 -0.84
CA ILE A 55 57.01 -26.42 -0.50
C ILE A 55 58.44 -26.37 0.06
N SER A 56 59.06 -27.53 0.36
CA SER A 56 60.42 -27.63 0.90
C SER A 56 61.43 -28.18 -0.12
N GLU A 57 61.44 -27.64 -1.34
CA GLU A 57 62.61 -27.75 -2.22
C GLU A 57 63.11 -26.34 -2.52
N GLN A 58 64.12 -25.90 -1.75
CA GLN A 58 65.03 -24.88 -2.24
C GLN A 58 65.77 -25.48 -3.45
N PRO A 59 65.78 -24.83 -4.63
CA PRO A 59 66.64 -25.28 -5.71
C PRO A 59 68.09 -25.01 -5.30
N ILE A 60 68.86 -26.08 -5.18
CA ILE A 60 70.32 -26.04 -5.27
C ILE A 60 70.68 -25.43 -6.63
N ALA A 61 71.70 -24.57 -6.68
CA ALA A 61 72.16 -23.89 -7.89
C ALA A 61 72.37 -24.90 -9.04
N PRO A 62 71.91 -24.59 -10.27
CA PRO A 62 72.14 -25.48 -11.40
C PRO A 62 73.58 -25.36 -11.90
N ASP A 63 74.20 -26.53 -12.06
CA ASP A 63 75.43 -26.78 -12.81
C ASP A 63 75.25 -26.33 -14.29
N PRO A 64 76.23 -25.68 -14.93
CA PRO A 64 75.99 -24.97 -16.18
C PRO A 64 76.25 -25.87 -17.40
N THR A 65 75.43 -26.90 -17.66
CA THR A 65 75.41 -27.57 -18.98
C THR A 65 74.09 -28.31 -19.27
N SER A 66 73.17 -27.71 -20.04
CA SER A 66 72.42 -28.30 -21.19
C SER A 66 71.10 -27.55 -21.51
N PRO A 67 70.77 -27.28 -22.79
CA PRO A 67 69.53 -26.64 -23.19
C PRO A 67 68.50 -27.65 -23.72
N GLN A 68 67.38 -27.86 -23.01
CA GLN A 68 66.16 -28.44 -23.56
C GLN A 68 64.93 -27.66 -23.09
N HIS A 69 64.38 -26.79 -23.96
CA HIS A 69 63.09 -26.14 -23.74
C HIS A 69 61.95 -27.14 -23.98
N SER A 70 61.37 -27.68 -22.92
CA SER A 70 60.18 -28.53 -22.99
C SER A 70 58.89 -27.68 -22.88
N LEU A 71 57.84 -28.05 -23.62
CA LEU A 71 56.52 -27.40 -23.55
C LEU A 71 55.96 -27.25 -22.11
N PRO A 72 56.14 -28.22 -21.18
CA PRO A 72 55.73 -28.09 -19.79
C PRO A 72 56.42 -26.93 -19.04
N ASN A 73 57.69 -26.66 -19.31
CA ASN A 73 58.43 -25.56 -18.66
C ASN A 73 57.89 -24.21 -19.14
N ALA A 74 57.67 -24.06 -20.45
CA ALA A 74 57.07 -22.84 -21.03
C ALA A 74 55.64 -22.57 -20.48
N LEU A 75 54.83 -23.61 -20.27
CA LEU A 75 53.49 -23.47 -19.67
C LEU A 75 53.55 -23.10 -18.18
N ASN A 76 54.50 -23.66 -17.43
CA ASN A 76 54.71 -23.30 -16.02
C ASN A 76 55.23 -21.86 -15.88
N ALA A 77 56.15 -21.43 -16.75
CA ALA A 77 56.60 -20.05 -16.82
C ALA A 77 55.44 -19.09 -17.13
N PHE A 78 54.60 -19.42 -18.11
CA PHE A 78 53.42 -18.62 -18.43
C PHE A 78 52.41 -18.59 -17.27
N TYR A 79 52.18 -19.72 -16.60
CA TYR A 79 51.32 -19.81 -15.43
C TYR A 79 51.78 -18.85 -14.32
N ARG A 80 53.08 -18.84 -13.98
CA ARG A 80 53.66 -17.91 -13.00
C ARG A 80 53.55 -16.45 -13.48
N PHE A 81 53.85 -16.19 -14.74
CA PHE A 81 53.77 -14.86 -15.36
C PHE A 81 52.34 -14.29 -15.31
N SER A 82 51.31 -15.12 -15.49
CA SER A 82 49.90 -14.70 -15.53
C SER A 82 49.29 -14.30 -14.18
N ARG A 83 49.97 -14.62 -13.05
CA ARG A 83 49.43 -14.52 -11.66
C ARG A 83 48.02 -15.11 -11.53
N PRO A 84 47.90 -16.44 -11.43
CA PRO A 84 46.62 -17.16 -11.53
C PRO A 84 45.55 -16.70 -10.53
N HIS A 85 45.95 -16.28 -9.32
CA HIS A 85 45.02 -15.77 -8.32
C HIS A 85 44.27 -14.51 -8.80
N THR A 86 44.94 -13.58 -9.50
CA THR A 86 44.26 -12.38 -10.02
C THR A 86 43.31 -12.72 -11.17
N VAL A 87 43.65 -13.72 -11.99
CA VAL A 87 42.83 -14.23 -13.10
C VAL A 87 41.57 -14.91 -12.58
N ILE A 88 41.72 -15.84 -11.63
CA ILE A 88 40.60 -16.55 -11.01
C ILE A 88 39.65 -15.53 -10.35
N GLY A 89 40.20 -14.56 -9.63
CA GLY A 89 39.40 -13.47 -9.04
C GLY A 89 38.62 -12.67 -10.08
N THR A 90 39.23 -12.31 -11.21
CA THR A 90 38.54 -11.62 -12.31
C THR A 90 37.42 -12.47 -12.89
N ALA A 91 37.68 -13.74 -13.19
CA ALA A 91 36.67 -14.64 -13.78
C ALA A 91 35.47 -14.82 -12.84
N LEU A 92 35.72 -15.12 -11.56
CA LEU A 92 34.66 -15.25 -10.56
C LEU A 92 33.86 -13.95 -10.39
N SER A 93 34.53 -12.80 -10.43
CA SER A 93 33.85 -11.50 -10.33
C SER A 93 32.90 -11.24 -11.49
N ILE A 94 33.32 -11.51 -12.72
CA ILE A 94 32.50 -11.34 -13.91
C ILE A 94 31.29 -12.27 -13.85
N ILE A 95 31.50 -13.55 -13.49
CA ILE A 95 30.42 -14.52 -13.33
C ILE A 95 29.42 -14.04 -12.28
N SER A 96 29.91 -13.66 -11.09
CA SER A 96 29.08 -13.18 -9.98
C SER A 96 28.22 -11.99 -10.38
N VAL A 97 28.84 -10.97 -10.97
CA VAL A 97 28.16 -9.73 -11.38
C VAL A 97 27.16 -9.99 -12.50
N SER A 98 27.49 -10.88 -13.43
CA SER A 98 26.59 -11.31 -14.50
C SER A 98 25.33 -11.96 -13.95
N LEU A 99 25.45 -12.76 -12.89
CA LEU A 99 24.31 -13.37 -12.19
C LEU A 99 23.38 -12.33 -11.52
N LEU A 100 23.86 -11.12 -11.22
CA LEU A 100 23.01 -10.04 -10.71
C LEU A 100 22.06 -9.47 -11.78
N ALA A 101 22.38 -9.62 -13.06
CA ALA A 101 21.52 -9.24 -14.18
C ALA A 101 20.40 -10.26 -14.46
N VAL A 102 20.55 -11.50 -13.98
CA VAL A 102 19.56 -12.57 -14.10
C VAL A 102 18.34 -12.26 -13.23
N GLN A 103 17.17 -12.10 -13.85
CA GLN A 103 15.91 -11.81 -13.15
C GLN A 103 14.98 -13.03 -13.05
N LYS A 104 15.07 -13.95 -14.03
CA LYS A 104 14.24 -15.16 -14.13
C LYS A 104 15.07 -16.35 -14.60
N LEU A 105 14.61 -17.57 -14.32
CA LEU A 105 15.31 -18.81 -14.73
C LEU A 105 15.51 -18.92 -16.25
N SER A 106 14.58 -18.38 -17.06
CA SER A 106 14.71 -18.39 -18.52
C SER A 106 15.82 -17.46 -19.04
N ASP A 107 16.41 -16.61 -18.18
CA ASP A 107 17.53 -15.76 -18.57
C ASP A 107 18.85 -16.56 -18.68
N PHE A 108 18.88 -17.80 -18.16
CA PHE A 108 19.94 -18.77 -18.43
C PHE A 108 19.78 -19.35 -19.84
N SER A 109 20.23 -18.58 -20.83
CA SER A 109 20.18 -18.94 -22.24
C SER A 109 21.60 -19.12 -22.81
N PRO A 110 21.75 -19.75 -23.99
CA PRO A 110 23.04 -19.78 -24.68
C PRO A 110 23.67 -18.39 -24.84
N LEU A 111 22.85 -17.36 -25.12
CA LEU A 111 23.29 -15.97 -25.22
C LEU A 111 23.91 -15.44 -23.91
N PHE A 112 23.34 -15.80 -22.76
CA PHE A 112 23.91 -15.43 -21.47
C PHE A 112 25.30 -16.05 -21.28
N PHE A 113 25.45 -17.36 -21.54
CA PHE A 113 26.74 -18.03 -21.39
C PHE A 113 27.78 -17.52 -22.38
N ILE A 114 27.38 -17.21 -23.61
CA ILE A 114 28.24 -16.59 -24.63
C ILE A 114 28.72 -15.21 -24.16
N GLY A 115 27.81 -14.33 -23.74
CA GLY A 115 28.20 -12.98 -23.28
C GLY A 115 29.09 -13.01 -22.04
N VAL A 116 28.83 -13.91 -21.10
CA VAL A 116 29.74 -14.12 -19.94
C VAL A 116 31.12 -14.59 -20.39
N LEU A 117 31.18 -15.53 -21.35
CA LEU A 117 32.44 -16.04 -21.88
C LEU A 117 33.23 -14.97 -22.61
N GLU A 118 32.59 -14.18 -23.48
CA GLU A 118 33.19 -13.04 -24.18
C GLU A 118 33.83 -12.04 -23.22
N ALA A 119 33.09 -11.67 -22.16
CA ALA A 119 33.58 -10.81 -21.11
C ALA A 119 34.79 -11.39 -20.35
N ILE A 120 34.74 -12.68 -19.99
CA ILE A 120 35.84 -13.35 -19.29
C ILE A 120 37.10 -13.41 -20.15
N VAL A 121 36.98 -13.78 -21.43
CA VAL A 121 38.12 -13.89 -22.35
C VAL A 121 38.78 -12.52 -22.56
N ALA A 122 37.99 -11.48 -22.82
CA ALA A 122 38.52 -10.13 -23.01
C ALA A 122 39.24 -9.60 -21.76
N ALA A 123 38.65 -9.83 -20.57
CA ALA A 123 39.22 -9.41 -19.30
C ALA A 123 40.45 -10.25 -18.89
N PHE A 124 40.49 -11.53 -19.26
CA PHE A 124 41.65 -12.41 -19.06
C PHE A 124 42.88 -11.86 -19.79
N PHE A 125 42.71 -11.50 -21.07
CA PHE A 125 43.79 -10.91 -21.85
C PHE A 125 44.27 -9.57 -21.28
N MET A 126 43.34 -8.71 -20.86
CA MET A 126 43.69 -7.43 -20.21
C MET A 126 44.42 -7.65 -18.88
N ASN A 127 44.04 -8.66 -18.09
CA ASN A 127 44.72 -8.94 -16.84
C ASN A 127 46.17 -9.41 -17.05
N ILE A 128 46.42 -10.26 -18.06
CA ILE A 128 47.78 -10.67 -18.44
C ILE A 128 48.60 -9.46 -18.87
N TYR A 129 48.03 -8.55 -19.66
CA TYR A 129 48.68 -7.28 -20.00
C TYR A 129 49.09 -6.49 -18.75
N ILE A 130 48.15 -6.21 -17.84
CA ILE A 130 48.40 -5.38 -16.64
C ILE A 130 49.45 -6.03 -15.74
N VAL A 131 49.31 -7.32 -15.46
CA VAL A 131 50.21 -8.07 -14.56
C VAL A 131 51.60 -8.25 -15.19
N GLY A 132 51.66 -8.50 -16.50
CA GLY A 132 52.91 -8.64 -17.24
C GLY A 132 53.65 -7.31 -17.37
N LEU A 133 52.94 -6.21 -17.61
CA LEU A 133 53.52 -4.87 -17.66
C LEU A 133 54.10 -4.45 -16.30
N ASN A 134 53.41 -4.79 -15.20
CA ASN A 134 53.96 -4.56 -13.87
C ASN A 134 55.26 -5.36 -13.66
N GLN A 135 55.32 -6.62 -14.10
CA GLN A 135 56.53 -7.44 -13.98
C GLN A 135 57.70 -6.89 -14.83
N LEU A 136 57.44 -6.44 -16.05
CA LEU A 136 58.45 -5.79 -16.90
C LEU A 136 59.01 -4.51 -16.27
N SER A 137 58.19 -3.77 -15.51
CA SER A 137 58.58 -2.48 -14.93
C SER A 137 59.28 -2.61 -13.56
N ASP A 138 59.12 -3.75 -12.89
CA ASP A 138 59.58 -3.97 -11.51
C ASP A 138 60.61 -5.11 -11.38
N ILE A 139 61.31 -5.49 -12.47
CA ILE A 139 62.28 -6.62 -12.49
C ILE A 139 63.26 -6.57 -11.31
N GLU A 140 63.91 -5.43 -11.06
CA GLU A 140 64.90 -5.29 -9.97
C GLU A 140 64.27 -5.31 -8.57
N ILE A 141 63.04 -4.83 -8.43
CA ILE A 141 62.32 -4.81 -7.16
C ILE A 141 61.82 -6.22 -6.83
N ASP A 142 61.28 -6.93 -7.82
CA ASP A 142 60.77 -8.29 -7.68
C ASP A 142 61.91 -9.30 -7.43
N LYS A 143 63.17 -9.05 -7.86
CA LYS A 143 64.32 -9.87 -7.41
C LYS A 143 64.46 -9.95 -5.90
N VAL A 144 64.12 -8.86 -5.19
CA VAL A 144 64.19 -8.78 -3.72
C VAL A 144 62.89 -9.27 -3.07
N ASN A 145 61.75 -8.79 -3.56
CA ASN A 145 60.47 -9.06 -2.92
C ASN A 145 59.89 -10.43 -3.29
N LYS A 146 60.06 -10.86 -4.55
CA LYS A 146 59.43 -12.02 -5.19
C LYS A 146 60.40 -12.71 -6.16
N PRO A 147 61.48 -13.34 -5.66
CA PRO A 147 62.59 -13.84 -6.48
C PRO A 147 62.18 -14.92 -7.51
N TYR A 148 60.99 -15.51 -7.36
CA TYR A 148 60.40 -16.46 -8.31
C TYR A 148 59.76 -15.80 -9.55
N LEU A 149 59.71 -14.46 -9.64
CA LEU A 149 59.01 -13.71 -10.70
C LEU A 149 59.84 -13.07 -11.83
N PRO A 150 61.12 -12.70 -11.75
CA PRO A 150 61.74 -11.73 -12.67
C PRO A 150 62.07 -12.25 -14.08
N LEU A 151 61.23 -13.11 -14.62
CA LEU A 151 60.25 -12.88 -15.69
C LEU A 151 59.67 -14.27 -15.97
N ALA A 152 59.02 -14.78 -14.92
CA ALA A 152 58.84 -16.19 -14.60
C ALA A 152 60.15 -16.98 -14.34
N SER A 153 61.07 -16.32 -13.63
CA SER A 153 62.33 -16.84 -13.06
C SER A 153 63.48 -17.21 -14.01
N GLY A 154 63.55 -16.60 -15.20
CA GLY A 154 64.73 -16.67 -16.10
C GLY A 154 64.47 -17.27 -17.47
N GLU A 155 63.30 -17.89 -17.67
CA GLU A 155 62.93 -18.51 -18.96
C GLU A 155 62.50 -17.49 -20.02
N TYR A 156 62.07 -16.29 -19.63
CA TYR A 156 61.71 -15.23 -20.57
C TYR A 156 62.73 -14.09 -20.56
N SER A 157 63.17 -13.72 -21.77
CA SER A 157 63.89 -12.46 -21.98
C SER A 157 62.93 -11.27 -21.83
N VAL A 158 63.47 -10.09 -21.55
CA VAL A 158 62.69 -8.83 -21.53
C VAL A 158 61.96 -8.62 -22.86
N LYS A 159 62.61 -8.95 -23.99
CA LYS A 159 62.00 -8.89 -25.34
C LYS A 159 60.79 -9.81 -25.45
N THR A 160 60.90 -11.04 -24.96
CA THR A 160 59.78 -12.01 -24.93
C THR A 160 58.63 -11.49 -24.07
N GLY A 161 58.92 -10.93 -22.90
CA GLY A 161 57.91 -10.33 -22.03
C GLY A 161 57.17 -9.16 -22.69
N ILE A 162 57.89 -8.27 -23.41
CA ILE A 162 57.28 -7.16 -24.17
C ILE A 162 56.36 -7.67 -25.27
N ILE A 163 56.78 -8.71 -26.01
CA ILE A 163 55.94 -9.34 -27.05
C ILE A 163 54.66 -9.90 -26.44
N ILE A 164 54.76 -10.67 -25.35
CA ILE A 164 53.58 -11.25 -24.68
C ILE A 164 52.64 -10.13 -24.22
N VAL A 165 53.13 -9.13 -23.49
CA VAL A 165 52.29 -8.03 -22.99
C VAL A 165 51.61 -7.27 -24.13
N SER A 166 52.33 -6.96 -25.21
CA SER A 166 51.78 -6.25 -26.36
C SER A 166 50.72 -7.06 -27.12
N LEU A 167 50.97 -8.36 -27.33
CA LEU A 167 50.03 -9.27 -27.99
C LEU A 167 48.73 -9.41 -27.19
N PHE A 168 48.82 -9.62 -25.88
CA PHE A 168 47.64 -9.77 -25.03
C PHE A 168 46.84 -8.46 -24.89
N ALA A 169 47.49 -7.29 -24.93
CA ALA A 169 46.79 -6.01 -25.03
C ALA A 169 45.98 -5.91 -26.34
N PHE A 170 46.61 -6.23 -27.47
CA PHE A 170 45.96 -6.23 -28.78
C PHE A 170 44.77 -7.19 -28.82
N MET A 171 44.97 -8.45 -28.37
CA MET A 171 43.91 -9.45 -28.33
C MET A 171 42.73 -9.01 -27.45
N SER A 172 43.00 -8.34 -26.32
CA SER A 172 41.93 -7.84 -25.45
C SER A 172 41.06 -6.78 -26.14
N PHE A 173 41.68 -5.78 -26.77
CA PHE A 173 40.94 -4.76 -27.51
C PHE A 173 40.24 -5.32 -28.75
N TRP A 174 40.87 -6.28 -29.43
CA TRP A 174 40.29 -6.93 -30.58
C TRP A 174 39.00 -7.68 -30.23
N VAL A 175 39.00 -8.48 -29.14
CA VAL A 175 37.79 -9.13 -28.63
C VAL A 175 36.76 -8.09 -28.21
N GLY A 176 37.16 -7.05 -27.46
CA GLY A 176 36.24 -5.98 -27.04
C GLY A 176 35.56 -5.25 -28.20
N TRP A 177 36.28 -5.05 -29.31
CA TRP A 177 35.76 -4.43 -30.53
C TRP A 177 34.80 -5.36 -31.29
N ILE A 178 35.17 -6.63 -31.49
CA ILE A 178 34.33 -7.62 -32.18
C ILE A 178 33.01 -7.85 -31.44
N VAL A 179 33.04 -7.90 -30.11
CA VAL A 179 31.83 -8.10 -29.29
C VAL A 179 30.85 -6.91 -29.45
N GLY A 180 31.33 -5.70 -29.76
CA GLY A 180 30.46 -4.54 -30.00
C GLY A 180 29.77 -3.98 -28.75
N SER A 181 30.16 -4.42 -27.55
CA SER A 181 29.60 -3.95 -26.29
C SER A 181 30.39 -2.75 -25.74
N TRP A 182 29.79 -1.56 -25.81
CA TRP A 182 30.40 -0.33 -25.27
C TRP A 182 30.80 -0.41 -23.79
N PRO A 183 29.96 -0.95 -22.87
CA PRO A 183 30.39 -1.13 -21.47
C PRO A 183 31.66 -1.99 -21.33
N LEU A 184 31.74 -3.10 -22.07
CA LEU A 184 32.92 -3.96 -22.05
C LEU A 184 34.14 -3.24 -22.63
N PHE A 185 34.02 -2.58 -23.77
CA PHE A 185 35.11 -1.85 -24.40
C PHE A 185 35.69 -0.76 -23.48
N TRP A 186 34.83 0.07 -22.87
CA TRP A 186 35.26 1.10 -21.92
C TRP A 186 35.90 0.50 -20.66
N ALA A 187 35.43 -0.65 -20.18
CA ALA A 187 36.08 -1.37 -19.08
C ALA A 187 37.53 -1.73 -19.41
N LEU A 188 37.75 -2.28 -20.61
CA LEU A 188 39.08 -2.67 -21.09
C LEU A 188 39.98 -1.44 -21.29
N PHE A 189 39.44 -0.39 -21.93
CA PHE A 189 40.19 0.85 -22.19
C PHE A 189 40.64 1.55 -20.91
N ILE A 190 39.73 1.71 -19.93
CA ILE A 190 40.09 2.35 -18.67
C ILE A 190 41.06 1.46 -17.88
N SER A 191 40.87 0.14 -17.89
CA SER A 191 41.80 -0.80 -17.23
C SER A 191 43.20 -0.76 -17.85
N PHE A 192 43.28 -0.62 -19.18
CA PHE A 192 44.54 -0.42 -19.90
C PHE A 192 45.24 0.87 -19.45
N LEU A 193 44.52 2.01 -19.46
CA LEU A 193 45.09 3.30 -19.06
C LEU A 193 45.59 3.27 -17.60
N LEU A 194 44.76 2.77 -16.68
CA LEU A 194 45.11 2.67 -15.27
C LEU A 194 46.28 1.71 -15.04
N GLY A 195 46.29 0.54 -15.70
CA GLY A 195 47.39 -0.42 -15.59
C GLY A 195 48.72 0.10 -16.14
N THR A 196 48.66 0.86 -17.24
CA THR A 196 49.80 1.55 -17.85
C THR A 196 50.36 2.62 -16.91
N ALA A 197 49.51 3.54 -16.47
CA ALA A 197 49.90 4.64 -15.59
C ALA A 197 50.40 4.15 -14.23
N TYR A 198 49.86 3.02 -13.75
CA TYR A 198 50.30 2.37 -12.53
C TYR A 198 51.73 1.82 -12.63
N SER A 199 52.11 1.23 -13.77
CA SER A 199 53.33 0.42 -13.91
C SER A 199 54.53 1.15 -14.52
N ILE A 200 54.33 1.91 -15.60
CA ILE A 200 55.43 2.40 -16.46
C ILE A 200 56.23 3.53 -15.81
N ASN A 201 57.56 3.47 -15.93
CA ASN A 201 58.51 4.44 -15.39
C ASN A 201 58.78 5.62 -16.35
N ILE A 202 57.79 6.50 -16.56
CA ILE A 202 57.88 7.73 -17.36
C ILE A 202 57.44 8.92 -16.48
N PRO A 203 57.93 10.16 -16.70
CA PRO A 203 57.45 11.35 -16.00
C PRO A 203 55.91 11.44 -15.96
N MET A 204 55.33 11.79 -14.81
CA MET A 204 53.88 11.82 -14.52
C MET A 204 53.16 10.46 -14.45
N LEU A 205 53.83 9.35 -14.78
CA LEU A 205 53.33 7.98 -14.60
C LEU A 205 54.05 7.28 -13.42
N ARG A 206 53.94 5.96 -13.31
CA ARG A 206 54.42 5.14 -12.17
C ARG A 206 53.69 5.41 -10.86
N TRP A 207 52.37 5.49 -10.93
CA TRP A 207 51.51 5.82 -9.80
C TRP A 207 51.59 4.83 -8.62
N LYS A 208 52.09 3.61 -8.85
CA LYS A 208 52.37 2.65 -7.77
C LYS A 208 53.26 3.20 -6.65
N ARG A 209 54.13 4.20 -6.94
CA ARG A 209 55.00 4.85 -5.93
C ARG A 209 54.22 5.65 -4.88
N PHE A 210 53.01 6.08 -5.20
CA PHE A 210 52.16 6.85 -4.30
C PHE A 210 51.06 5.94 -3.75
N ALA A 211 51.13 5.62 -2.46
CA ALA A 211 50.25 4.62 -1.84
C ALA A 211 48.75 4.90 -2.04
N LEU A 212 48.32 6.17 -1.97
CA LEU A 212 46.93 6.56 -2.20
C LEU A 212 46.51 6.33 -3.67
N VAL A 213 47.32 6.77 -4.63
CA VAL A 213 47.02 6.64 -6.07
C VAL A 213 47.02 5.17 -6.47
N ALA A 214 47.97 4.39 -5.95
CA ALA A 214 48.04 2.94 -6.13
C ALA A 214 46.76 2.22 -5.64
N ALA A 215 46.25 2.60 -4.46
CA ALA A 215 45.00 2.06 -3.93
C ALA A 215 43.78 2.48 -4.77
N MET A 216 43.74 3.73 -5.25
CA MET A 216 42.68 4.24 -6.13
C MET A 216 42.63 3.49 -7.46
N CYS A 217 43.77 3.16 -8.08
CA CYS A 217 43.81 2.35 -9.29
C CYS A 217 43.19 0.96 -9.08
N ILE A 218 43.56 0.28 -7.98
CA ILE A 218 43.05 -1.05 -7.66
C ILE A 218 41.55 -0.99 -7.38
N LEU A 219 41.10 0.00 -6.61
CA LEU A 219 39.67 0.22 -6.33
C LEU A 219 38.89 0.49 -7.62
N ALA A 220 39.36 1.40 -8.47
CA ALA A 220 38.69 1.74 -9.72
C ALA A 220 38.50 0.50 -10.61
N VAL A 221 39.54 -0.32 -10.78
CA VAL A 221 39.46 -1.53 -11.59
C VAL A 221 38.60 -2.60 -10.92
N ARG A 222 38.90 -2.97 -9.66
CA ARG A 222 38.33 -4.15 -9.01
C ARG A 222 36.96 -3.92 -8.37
N ALA A 223 36.69 -2.74 -7.82
CA ALA A 223 35.43 -2.47 -7.13
C ALA A 223 34.41 -1.75 -8.00
N ILE A 224 34.84 -0.94 -8.97
CA ILE A 224 33.94 -0.11 -9.77
C ILE A 224 33.77 -0.70 -11.16
N ILE A 225 34.83 -0.73 -11.97
CA ILE A 225 34.77 -1.14 -13.38
C ILE A 225 34.27 -2.57 -13.50
N VAL A 226 34.85 -3.51 -12.75
CA VAL A 226 34.44 -4.92 -12.75
C VAL A 226 32.96 -5.09 -12.38
N GLN A 227 32.47 -4.34 -11.39
CA GLN A 227 31.10 -4.51 -10.90
C GLN A 227 30.06 -3.84 -11.80
N ILE A 228 30.37 -2.66 -12.34
CA ILE A 228 29.42 -1.86 -13.12
C ILE A 228 29.45 -2.25 -14.59
N ALA A 229 30.63 -2.29 -15.20
CA ALA A 229 30.73 -2.41 -16.65
C ALA A 229 30.33 -3.80 -17.14
N PHE A 230 30.70 -4.86 -16.42
CA PHE A 230 30.32 -6.22 -16.78
C PHE A 230 28.85 -6.54 -16.44
N TYR A 231 28.29 -5.92 -15.39
CA TYR A 231 26.85 -5.95 -15.17
C TYR A 231 26.11 -5.31 -16.36
N LEU A 232 26.55 -4.13 -16.78
CA LEU A 232 25.95 -3.41 -17.91
C LEU A 232 26.13 -4.18 -19.21
N HIS A 233 27.26 -4.82 -19.44
CA HIS A 233 27.46 -5.71 -20.59
C HIS A 233 26.35 -6.77 -20.69
N ILE A 234 26.05 -7.48 -19.59
CA ILE A 234 24.95 -8.46 -19.60
C ILE A 234 23.58 -7.79 -19.69
N GLN A 235 23.35 -6.73 -18.92
CA GLN A 235 22.05 -6.06 -18.83
C GLN A 235 21.64 -5.38 -20.14
N THR A 236 22.52 -4.58 -20.74
CA THR A 236 22.18 -3.73 -21.89
C THR A 236 22.52 -4.37 -23.22
N PHE A 237 23.64 -5.09 -23.32
CA PHE A 237 24.06 -5.70 -24.59
C PHE A 237 23.49 -7.11 -24.76
N VAL A 238 23.71 -8.01 -23.80
CA VAL A 238 23.24 -9.42 -23.94
C VAL A 238 21.71 -9.52 -23.84
N TYR A 239 21.08 -8.81 -22.90
CA TYR A 239 19.63 -8.86 -22.72
C TYR A 239 18.85 -7.72 -23.38
N GLY A 240 19.50 -6.69 -23.91
CA GLY A 240 18.80 -5.53 -24.52
C GLY A 240 17.94 -4.73 -23.54
N ARG A 241 18.22 -4.80 -22.23
CA ARG A 241 17.42 -4.12 -21.19
C ARG A 241 18.00 -2.73 -20.88
N LEU A 242 17.17 -1.86 -20.30
CA LEU A 242 17.61 -0.54 -19.83
C LEU A 242 18.68 -0.67 -18.74
N ALA A 243 19.61 0.29 -18.72
CA ALA A 243 20.64 0.43 -17.71
C ALA A 243 20.00 0.84 -16.37
N VAL A 244 19.80 -0.13 -15.49
CA VAL A 244 19.25 0.08 -14.14
C VAL A 244 20.24 -0.51 -13.14
N PHE A 245 20.53 0.22 -12.06
CA PHE A 245 21.41 -0.25 -11.00
C PHE A 245 20.59 -0.79 -9.83
N PRO A 246 20.36 -2.12 -9.74
CA PRO A 246 19.63 -2.68 -8.61
C PRO A 246 20.44 -2.45 -7.33
N LYS A 247 19.75 -2.37 -6.19
CA LYS A 247 20.40 -2.23 -4.88
C LYS A 247 21.48 -3.31 -4.63
N SER A 248 21.35 -4.49 -5.25
CA SER A 248 22.32 -5.58 -5.15
C SER A 248 23.64 -5.29 -5.86
N VAL A 249 23.62 -4.60 -6.99
CA VAL A 249 24.84 -4.14 -7.70
C VAL A 249 25.50 -3.02 -6.91
N ILE A 250 24.72 -2.06 -6.39
CA ILE A 250 25.25 -0.98 -5.53
C ILE A 250 25.91 -1.57 -4.28
N PHE A 251 25.27 -2.56 -3.64
CA PHE A 251 25.83 -3.30 -2.52
C PHE A 251 27.13 -4.01 -2.93
N ALA A 252 27.15 -4.74 -4.05
CA ALA A 252 28.33 -5.45 -4.53
C ALA A 252 29.51 -4.50 -4.81
N THR A 253 29.26 -3.33 -5.40
CA THR A 253 30.27 -2.28 -5.63
C THR A 253 30.81 -1.71 -4.31
N GLY A 254 29.93 -1.34 -3.38
CA GLY A 254 30.34 -0.80 -2.08
C GLY A 254 31.12 -1.82 -1.24
N PHE A 255 30.61 -3.06 -1.16
CA PHE A 255 31.24 -4.14 -0.40
C PHE A 255 32.61 -4.52 -0.98
N MET A 256 32.74 -4.67 -2.30
CA MET A 256 34.03 -4.97 -2.93
C MET A 256 35.03 -3.81 -2.91
N SER A 257 34.58 -2.58 -2.62
CA SER A 257 35.48 -1.45 -2.38
C SER A 257 36.33 -1.66 -1.13
N PHE A 258 35.75 -2.20 -0.04
CA PHE A 258 36.51 -2.55 1.17
C PHE A 258 37.59 -3.59 0.88
N PHE A 259 37.22 -4.68 0.20
CA PHE A 259 38.18 -5.71 -0.21
C PHE A 259 39.28 -5.17 -1.13
N SER A 260 38.95 -4.26 -2.05
CA SER A 260 39.92 -3.69 -2.98
C SER A 260 40.95 -2.80 -2.27
N VAL A 261 40.50 -1.99 -1.30
CA VAL A 261 41.41 -1.21 -0.43
C VAL A 261 42.29 -2.14 0.39
N VAL A 262 41.70 -3.18 0.97
CA VAL A 262 42.45 -4.13 1.80
C VAL A 262 43.50 -4.87 0.97
N ILE A 263 43.15 -5.40 -0.21
CA ILE A 263 44.13 -6.04 -1.12
C ILE A 263 45.24 -5.06 -1.51
N ALA A 264 44.90 -3.79 -1.76
CA ALA A 264 45.87 -2.77 -2.11
C ALA A 264 46.88 -2.49 -0.99
N LEU A 265 46.43 -2.47 0.27
CA LEU A 265 47.28 -2.25 1.44
C LEU A 265 48.06 -3.51 1.85
N PHE A 266 47.41 -4.67 1.77
CA PHE A 266 47.97 -5.92 2.28
C PHE A 266 49.07 -6.47 1.38
N LYS A 267 49.01 -6.21 0.07
CA LYS A 267 50.06 -6.63 -0.88
C LYS A 267 51.44 -6.03 -0.53
N ASP A 268 51.46 -4.86 0.11
CA ASP A 268 52.69 -4.11 0.44
C ASP A 268 53.30 -4.60 1.77
N ILE A 269 52.59 -5.42 2.56
CA ILE A 269 53.12 -5.91 3.85
C ILE A 269 54.30 -6.88 3.65
N PRO A 270 54.20 -7.93 2.81
CA PRO A 270 55.33 -8.83 2.52
C PRO A 270 56.51 -8.15 1.80
N ASP A 271 56.25 -7.02 1.14
CA ASP A 271 57.17 -6.31 0.24
C ASP A 271 57.95 -5.17 0.96
N ILE A 272 57.75 -5.00 2.28
CA ILE A 272 58.29 -3.87 3.06
C ILE A 272 59.81 -3.69 2.95
N VAL A 273 60.55 -4.78 2.77
CA VAL A 273 62.02 -4.75 2.68
C VAL A 273 62.46 -4.15 1.35
N GLY A 274 61.94 -4.65 0.21
CA GLY A 274 62.23 -4.08 -1.10
C GLY A 274 61.71 -2.65 -1.22
N ASP A 275 60.53 -2.35 -0.67
CA ASP A 275 60.00 -0.98 -0.69
C ASP A 275 60.94 0.01 0.01
N LYS A 276 61.53 -0.36 1.15
CA LYS A 276 62.53 0.48 1.84
C LYS A 276 63.81 0.66 1.02
N ILE A 277 64.32 -0.41 0.42
CA ILE A 277 65.57 -0.39 -0.37
C ILE A 277 65.42 0.52 -1.60
N PHE A 278 64.27 0.50 -2.27
CA PHE A 278 64.01 1.27 -3.47
C PHE A 278 63.28 2.61 -3.22
N GLY A 279 63.20 3.05 -1.95
CA GLY A 279 62.65 4.36 -1.58
C GLY A 279 61.13 4.53 -1.79
N ILE A 280 60.38 3.43 -1.85
CA ILE A 280 58.91 3.44 -2.02
C ILE A 280 58.24 3.74 -0.67
N GLN A 281 57.46 4.81 -0.65
CA GLN A 281 56.77 5.31 0.55
C GLN A 281 55.39 4.64 0.73
N SER A 282 55.36 3.30 0.83
CA SER A 282 54.11 2.57 1.07
C SER A 282 53.57 2.79 2.48
N PHE A 283 52.27 2.53 2.69
CA PHE A 283 51.64 2.68 4.01
C PHE A 283 52.28 1.77 5.06
N THR A 284 52.72 0.57 4.66
CA THR A 284 53.43 -0.37 5.52
C THR A 284 54.79 0.19 5.96
N VAL A 285 55.53 0.85 5.07
CA VAL A 285 56.81 1.51 5.42
C VAL A 285 56.60 2.67 6.39
N ARG A 286 55.53 3.46 6.20
CA ARG A 286 55.23 4.64 7.05
C ARG A 286 54.64 4.32 8.42
N MET A 287 53.73 3.34 8.50
CA MET A 287 52.96 3.03 9.71
C MET A 287 53.37 1.73 10.41
N GLY A 288 54.19 0.90 9.75
CA GLY A 288 54.60 -0.42 10.23
C GLY A 288 53.61 -1.53 9.89
N GLN A 289 54.14 -2.73 9.65
CA GLN A 289 53.36 -3.90 9.21
C GLN A 289 52.21 -4.29 10.16
N LYS A 290 52.45 -4.25 11.48
CA LYS A 290 51.45 -4.65 12.49
C LYS A 290 50.23 -3.72 12.50
N ARG A 291 50.43 -2.40 12.36
CA ARG A 291 49.32 -1.44 12.31
C ARG A 291 48.50 -1.60 11.04
N VAL A 292 49.17 -1.72 9.89
CA VAL A 292 48.49 -1.89 8.59
C VAL A 292 47.71 -3.20 8.55
N PHE A 293 48.27 -4.30 9.07
CA PHE A 293 47.58 -5.59 9.19
C PHE A 293 46.24 -5.44 9.94
N TRP A 294 46.24 -4.87 11.14
CA TRP A 294 45.02 -4.74 11.94
C TRP A 294 44.00 -3.73 11.37
N ILE A 295 44.46 -2.67 10.70
CA ILE A 295 43.57 -1.76 9.94
C ILE A 295 42.84 -2.54 8.84
N CYS A 296 43.55 -3.39 8.10
CA CYS A 296 42.95 -4.21 7.05
C CYS A 296 41.91 -5.19 7.62
N ILE A 297 42.20 -5.85 8.74
CA ILE A 297 41.23 -6.75 9.41
C ILE A 297 39.99 -5.97 9.86
N LEU A 298 40.18 -4.81 10.50
CA LEU A 298 39.05 -3.97 10.94
C LEU A 298 38.16 -3.54 9.76
N LEU A 299 38.75 -3.14 8.64
CA LEU A 299 38.00 -2.76 7.44
C LEU A 299 37.16 -3.91 6.89
N LEU A 300 37.71 -5.14 6.87
CA LEU A 300 36.96 -6.33 6.43
C LEU A 300 35.86 -6.71 7.44
N GLU A 301 36.11 -6.64 8.74
CA GLU A 301 35.09 -6.90 9.77
C GLU A 301 33.92 -5.89 9.69
N VAL A 302 34.23 -4.61 9.44
CA VAL A 302 33.21 -3.58 9.17
C VAL A 302 32.41 -3.92 7.92
N ALA A 303 33.08 -4.34 6.84
CA ALA A 303 32.39 -4.75 5.61
C ALA A 303 31.44 -5.94 5.87
N TYR A 304 31.88 -6.95 6.62
CA TYR A 304 31.05 -8.08 7.03
C TYR A 304 29.88 -7.67 7.91
N GLY A 305 30.09 -6.77 8.87
CA GLY A 305 29.01 -6.22 9.69
C GLY A 305 27.95 -5.51 8.85
N VAL A 306 28.37 -4.69 7.87
CA VAL A 306 27.46 -4.03 6.93
C VAL A 306 26.71 -5.06 6.07
N ALA A 307 27.39 -6.09 5.56
CA ALA A 307 26.76 -7.14 4.77
C ALA A 307 25.71 -7.94 5.55
N ILE A 308 25.96 -8.22 6.83
CA ILE A 308 24.99 -8.86 7.73
C ILE A 308 23.75 -7.98 7.91
N LEU A 309 23.94 -6.67 8.14
CA LEU A 309 22.81 -5.73 8.29
C LEU A 309 21.99 -5.62 7.00
N VAL A 310 22.66 -5.53 5.84
CA VAL A 310 22.00 -5.52 4.53
C VAL A 310 21.25 -6.84 4.28
N GLY A 311 21.86 -7.98 4.59
CA GLY A 311 21.22 -9.29 4.50
C GLY A 311 19.99 -9.42 5.39
N ALA A 312 20.06 -8.92 6.62
CA ALA A 312 18.93 -8.90 7.57
C ALA A 312 17.73 -8.09 7.04
N SER A 313 18.00 -7.03 6.26
CA SER A 313 16.97 -6.22 5.60
C SER A 313 16.29 -6.90 4.40
N SER A 314 16.79 -8.06 3.94
CA SER A 314 16.24 -8.76 2.79
C SER A 314 14.79 -9.23 3.06
N PRO A 315 13.86 -9.01 2.12
CA PRO A 315 12.48 -9.49 2.22
C PRO A 315 12.35 -10.98 1.93
N PHE A 316 13.37 -11.59 1.32
CA PHE A 316 13.38 -13.02 0.98
C PHE A 316 14.03 -13.81 2.11
N LEU A 317 13.29 -14.76 2.70
CA LEU A 317 13.77 -15.56 3.83
C LEU A 317 15.06 -16.33 3.49
N TRP A 318 15.13 -16.96 2.32
CA TRP A 318 16.31 -17.73 1.90
C TRP A 318 17.55 -16.83 1.74
N SER A 319 17.39 -15.66 1.10
CA SER A 319 18.48 -14.69 0.90
C SER A 319 18.94 -14.14 2.25
N ARG A 320 17.99 -13.82 3.14
CA ARG A 320 18.30 -13.38 4.51
C ARG A 320 19.18 -14.39 5.25
N TYR A 321 18.79 -15.66 5.30
CA TYR A 321 19.56 -16.67 6.01
C TYR A 321 20.95 -16.88 5.39
N ILE A 322 21.03 -17.02 4.06
CA ILE A 322 22.30 -17.24 3.37
C ILE A 322 23.24 -16.04 3.55
N THR A 323 22.75 -14.82 3.37
CA THR A 323 23.58 -13.62 3.49
C THR A 323 24.01 -13.39 4.94
N VAL A 324 23.11 -13.49 5.92
CA VAL A 324 23.47 -13.27 7.33
C VAL A 324 24.43 -14.35 7.82
N LEU A 325 24.10 -15.63 7.61
CA LEU A 325 24.93 -16.73 8.11
C LEU A 325 26.26 -16.82 7.35
N GLY A 326 26.25 -16.66 6.03
CA GLY A 326 27.45 -16.74 5.20
C GLY A 326 28.50 -15.69 5.58
N HIS A 327 28.09 -14.41 5.67
CA HIS A 327 29.02 -13.34 6.02
C HIS A 327 29.44 -13.41 7.50
N ALA A 328 28.58 -13.87 8.41
CA ALA A 328 28.95 -14.09 9.81
C ALA A 328 29.99 -15.21 9.97
N ILE A 329 29.86 -16.31 9.22
CA ILE A 329 30.85 -17.40 9.21
C ILE A 329 32.18 -16.89 8.64
N LEU A 330 32.16 -16.18 7.50
CA LEU A 330 33.39 -15.67 6.88
C LEU A 330 34.12 -14.65 7.77
N GLY A 331 33.38 -13.73 8.41
CA GLY A 331 33.94 -12.82 9.42
C GLY A 331 34.54 -13.57 10.61
N ALA A 332 33.86 -14.59 11.14
CA ALA A 332 34.40 -15.39 12.24
C ALA A 332 35.69 -16.14 11.87
N ILE A 333 35.76 -16.69 10.64
CA ILE A 333 36.97 -17.35 10.13
C ILE A 333 38.11 -16.33 9.96
N LEU A 334 37.82 -15.15 9.40
CA LEU A 334 38.79 -14.06 9.25
C LEU A 334 39.39 -13.68 10.61
N TRP A 335 38.54 -13.38 11.60
CA TRP A 335 38.96 -13.00 12.93
C TRP A 335 39.80 -14.08 13.62
N GLY A 336 39.35 -15.34 13.53
CA GLY A 336 40.05 -16.48 14.13
C GLY A 336 41.46 -16.66 13.56
N ARG A 337 41.59 -16.62 12.23
CA ARG A 337 42.89 -16.78 11.56
C ARG A 337 43.79 -15.56 11.72
N ALA A 338 43.23 -14.35 11.79
CA ALA A 338 43.98 -13.12 12.01
C ALA A 338 44.68 -13.14 13.38
N LYS A 339 44.01 -13.62 14.43
CA LYS A 339 44.59 -13.75 15.78
C LYS A 339 45.73 -14.75 15.87
N SER A 340 45.72 -15.80 15.05
CA SER A 340 46.73 -16.86 15.07
C SER A 340 47.90 -16.61 14.11
N THR A 341 47.93 -15.49 13.39
CA THR A 341 48.96 -15.20 12.40
C THR A 341 50.17 -14.54 13.05
N ASP A 342 51.34 -15.16 12.89
CA ASP A 342 52.62 -14.55 13.27
C ASP A 342 52.98 -13.43 12.29
N LEU A 343 53.08 -12.21 12.80
CA LEU A 343 53.37 -11.01 12.00
C LEU A 343 54.87 -10.74 11.83
N GLU A 344 55.74 -11.51 12.48
CA GLU A 344 57.19 -11.40 12.28
C GLU A 344 57.67 -12.34 11.15
N SER A 345 56.87 -13.36 10.81
CA SER A 345 57.18 -14.30 9.74
C SER A 345 56.66 -13.84 8.37
N LYS A 346 57.58 -13.54 7.44
CA LYS A 346 57.24 -13.19 6.04
C LYS A 346 56.41 -14.28 5.36
N SER A 347 56.68 -15.57 5.64
CA SER A 347 55.92 -16.68 5.07
C SER A 347 54.50 -16.76 5.63
N ALA A 348 54.32 -16.49 6.93
CA ALA A 348 53.00 -16.43 7.56
C ALA A 348 52.15 -15.27 7.02
N ILE A 349 52.73 -14.06 6.87
CA ILE A 349 52.04 -12.91 6.26
C ILE A 349 51.67 -13.19 4.80
N THR A 350 52.59 -13.79 4.03
CA THR A 350 52.32 -14.14 2.62
C THR A 350 51.20 -15.17 2.51
N SER A 351 51.20 -16.18 3.39
CA SER A 351 50.11 -17.16 3.47
C SER A 351 48.77 -16.50 3.82
N PHE A 352 48.78 -15.55 4.75
CA PHE A 352 47.57 -14.81 5.12
C PHE A 352 47.06 -13.90 4.00
N TYR A 353 47.94 -13.26 3.25
CA TYR A 353 47.57 -12.49 2.06
C TYR A 353 46.86 -13.37 1.02
N MET A 354 47.37 -14.59 0.79
CA MET A 354 46.69 -15.55 -0.09
C MET A 354 45.33 -16.01 0.47
N PHE A 355 45.19 -16.07 1.79
CA PHE A 355 43.90 -16.33 2.43
C PHE A 355 42.89 -15.19 2.23
N ILE A 356 43.31 -13.92 2.23
CA ILE A 356 42.42 -12.79 1.90
C ILE A 356 41.87 -12.94 0.48
N TRP A 357 42.69 -13.39 -0.48
CA TRP A 357 42.21 -13.72 -1.83
C TRP A 357 41.18 -14.85 -1.84
N GLN A 358 41.35 -15.88 -0.99
CA GLN A 358 40.35 -16.94 -0.85
C GLN A 358 39.02 -16.41 -0.29
N LEU A 359 39.06 -15.53 0.69
CA LEU A 359 37.86 -14.85 1.20
C LEU A 359 37.20 -14.03 0.08
N PHE A 360 37.98 -13.24 -0.65
CA PHE A 360 37.49 -12.46 -1.79
C PHE A 360 36.79 -13.33 -2.84
N TYR A 361 37.29 -14.55 -3.11
CA TYR A 361 36.61 -15.50 -4.00
C TYR A 361 35.29 -16.01 -3.43
N ALA A 362 35.27 -16.34 -2.13
CA ALA A 362 34.07 -16.80 -1.45
C ALA A 362 32.96 -15.73 -1.49
N GLU A 363 33.32 -14.44 -1.41
CA GLU A 363 32.34 -13.35 -1.52
C GLU A 363 31.64 -13.30 -2.87
N TYR A 364 32.35 -13.57 -3.97
CA TYR A 364 31.73 -13.63 -5.30
C TYR A 364 30.76 -14.80 -5.46
N LEU A 365 30.81 -15.81 -4.58
CA LEU A 365 29.77 -16.85 -4.53
C LEU A 365 28.54 -16.38 -3.73
N LEU A 366 28.72 -15.50 -2.74
CA LEU A 366 27.64 -15.02 -1.87
C LEU A 366 26.89 -13.80 -2.44
N ILE A 367 27.58 -12.87 -3.10
CA ILE A 367 27.00 -11.63 -3.64
C ILE A 367 25.78 -11.88 -4.55
N PRO A 368 25.79 -12.85 -5.50
CA PRO A 368 24.65 -13.12 -6.37
C PRO A 368 23.38 -13.55 -5.61
N LEU A 369 23.57 -14.06 -4.38
CA LEU A 369 22.50 -14.55 -3.51
C LEU A 369 21.89 -13.43 -2.65
N VAL A 370 22.47 -12.22 -2.68
CA VAL A 370 21.90 -11.01 -2.07
C VAL A 370 20.81 -10.45 -2.97
N ARG A 371 19.60 -10.98 -2.84
CA ARG A 371 18.43 -10.51 -3.60
C ARG A 371 17.70 -9.43 -2.80
N LEU A 372 17.62 -8.24 -3.39
CA LEU A 372 16.87 -7.10 -2.88
C LEU A 372 15.57 -6.94 -3.68
N LYS A 373 14.54 -6.36 -3.05
CA LYS A 373 13.17 -6.22 -3.59
C LYS A 373 13.21 -5.65 -5.03
N PRO A 374 12.56 -6.29 -6.03
CA PRO A 374 12.50 -5.73 -7.38
C PRO A 374 11.68 -4.44 -7.39
N ALA A 375 12.13 -3.43 -8.15
CA ALA A 375 11.37 -2.21 -8.35
C ALA A 375 10.35 -2.42 -9.48
N LEU A 376 9.07 -2.12 -9.23
CA LEU A 376 8.07 -2.03 -10.28
C LEU A 376 8.28 -0.74 -11.07
N VAL A 377 8.43 -0.86 -12.38
CA VAL A 377 8.44 0.29 -13.31
C VAL A 377 7.12 0.28 -14.09
N CYS A 378 6.34 1.34 -13.93
CA CYS A 378 5.05 1.60 -14.56
C CYS A 378 5.25 2.57 -15.73
N GLU A 379 5.75 2.05 -16.86
CA GLU A 379 5.95 2.86 -18.07
C GLU A 379 4.64 3.52 -18.55
N GLY A 380 4.67 4.84 -18.74
CA GLY A 380 3.49 5.59 -19.18
C GLY A 380 2.39 5.75 -18.13
N ILE A 381 2.70 5.58 -16.84
CA ILE A 381 1.80 6.03 -15.77
C ILE A 381 1.54 7.53 -15.89
N LYS A 382 0.34 7.98 -15.53
CA LYS A 382 -0.02 9.40 -15.64
C LYS A 382 0.79 10.23 -14.65
N ASN A 383 1.33 11.34 -15.15
CA ASN A 383 2.12 12.27 -14.39
C ASN A 383 1.31 13.49 -14.00
N ILE A 384 1.65 14.10 -12.87
CA ILE A 384 1.19 15.46 -12.58
C ILE A 384 1.88 16.44 -13.55
N SER A 385 1.21 17.54 -13.88
CA SER A 385 1.84 18.61 -14.64
C SER A 385 2.83 19.40 -13.78
N GLU A 386 3.77 20.09 -14.41
CA GLU A 386 4.72 20.96 -13.70
C GLU A 386 4.01 22.03 -12.84
N PRO A 387 2.98 22.76 -13.31
CA PRO A 387 2.22 23.69 -12.47
C PRO A 387 1.53 23.02 -11.26
N GLN A 388 1.05 21.78 -11.42
CA GLN A 388 0.50 21.01 -10.30
C GLN A 388 1.60 20.64 -9.30
N GLY A 389 2.78 20.24 -9.78
CA GLY A 389 3.96 19.98 -8.96
C GLY A 389 4.38 21.20 -8.14
N GLU A 390 4.47 22.37 -8.76
CA GLU A 390 4.77 23.63 -8.09
C GLU A 390 3.73 23.98 -7.03
N PHE A 391 2.44 23.85 -7.35
CA PHE A 391 1.35 24.07 -6.40
C PHE A 391 1.50 23.22 -5.14
N LEU A 392 1.81 21.93 -5.30
CA LEU A 392 1.97 21.00 -4.17
C LEU A 392 3.06 21.45 -3.18
N ILE A 393 4.12 22.10 -3.65
CA ILE A 393 5.31 22.46 -2.84
C ILE A 393 5.38 23.94 -2.43
N ARG A 394 4.33 24.73 -2.68
CA ARG A 394 4.26 26.12 -2.23
C ARG A 394 4.44 26.24 -0.71
N PRO A 395 5.06 27.30 -0.18
CA PRO A 395 5.08 27.55 1.26
C PRO A 395 3.68 27.48 1.88
N PHE A 396 3.56 26.91 3.07
CA PHE A 396 2.27 26.90 3.77
C PHE A 396 1.90 28.32 4.21
N SER A 397 0.64 28.69 4.09
CA SER A 397 0.13 29.96 4.59
C SER A 397 -0.70 29.77 5.86
N LYS A 398 -0.78 30.79 6.72
CA LYS A 398 -1.66 30.77 7.91
C LYS A 398 -3.12 30.52 7.52
N ALA A 399 -3.59 31.18 6.46
CA ALA A 399 -4.95 31.00 5.93
C ALA A 399 -5.23 29.55 5.54
N GLU A 400 -4.30 28.91 4.80
CA GLU A 400 -4.43 27.49 4.40
C GLU A 400 -4.50 26.55 5.61
N ILE A 401 -3.66 26.78 6.62
CA ILE A 401 -3.66 25.95 7.84
C ILE A 401 -4.96 26.15 8.62
N LYS A 402 -5.42 27.40 8.76
CA LYS A 402 -6.69 27.73 9.42
C LYS A 402 -7.86 27.06 8.70
N GLU A 403 -7.89 27.15 7.37
CA GLU A 403 -8.92 26.50 6.56
C GLU A 403 -8.90 24.97 6.71
N ALA A 404 -7.71 24.37 6.84
CA ALA A 404 -7.54 22.94 7.13
C ALA A 404 -8.18 22.54 8.47
N VAL A 405 -7.97 23.34 9.52
CA VAL A 405 -8.53 23.12 10.87
C VAL A 405 -10.05 23.32 10.88
N TRP A 406 -10.55 24.41 10.30
CA TRP A 406 -11.99 24.73 10.28
C TRP A 406 -12.80 23.79 9.40
N GLY A 407 -12.21 23.29 8.31
CA GLY A 407 -12.85 22.29 7.45
C GLY A 407 -12.96 20.90 8.09
N SER A 408 -12.38 20.67 9.26
CA SER A 408 -12.42 19.40 9.98
C SER A 408 -13.46 19.40 11.10
N ASP A 409 -14.06 18.24 11.35
CA ASP A 409 -14.89 18.02 12.53
C ASP A 409 -14.01 18.03 13.78
N GLY A 410 -14.30 18.91 14.74
CA GLY A 410 -13.42 19.12 15.88
C GLY A 410 -13.74 18.29 17.11
N ASP A 411 -14.93 17.67 17.18
CA ASP A 411 -15.37 16.82 18.28
C ASP A 411 -14.97 15.34 18.08
N LYS A 412 -13.81 15.12 17.44
CA LYS A 412 -13.26 13.77 17.25
C LYS A 412 -12.36 13.39 18.43
N ALA A 413 -12.34 12.10 18.75
CA ALA A 413 -11.51 11.56 19.82
C ALA A 413 -10.03 11.98 19.66
N PRO A 414 -9.37 12.38 20.76
CA PRO A 414 -8.00 12.88 20.74
C PRO A 414 -6.97 11.76 20.55
N GLY A 415 -5.76 12.14 20.18
CA GLY A 415 -4.59 11.27 20.21
C GLY A 415 -3.92 11.24 21.59
N PRO A 416 -2.65 10.82 21.66
CA PRO A 416 -1.87 10.81 22.92
C PRO A 416 -1.66 12.19 23.56
N ASP A 417 -1.87 13.27 22.82
CA ASP A 417 -1.80 14.65 23.31
C ASP A 417 -3.04 15.07 24.11
N GLY A 418 -4.13 14.29 24.09
CA GLY A 418 -5.34 14.56 24.86
C GLY A 418 -6.22 15.70 24.31
N PHE A 419 -5.78 16.40 23.27
CA PHE A 419 -6.50 17.51 22.65
C PHE A 419 -7.25 17.07 21.39
N ASN A 420 -8.44 17.63 21.17
CA ASN A 420 -9.19 17.52 19.92
C ASN A 420 -9.04 18.81 19.09
N LEU A 421 -9.56 18.85 17.87
CA LEU A 421 -9.41 20.06 17.04
C LEU A 421 -10.33 21.20 17.47
N ASP A 422 -11.41 20.95 18.22
CA ASP A 422 -12.22 22.04 18.78
C ASP A 422 -11.44 22.84 19.84
N PHE A 423 -10.56 22.20 20.61
CA PHE A 423 -9.61 22.91 21.46
C PHE A 423 -8.75 23.89 20.64
N PHE A 424 -8.20 23.43 19.50
CA PHE A 424 -7.40 24.28 18.62
C PHE A 424 -8.21 25.41 17.98
N LYS A 425 -9.48 25.17 17.63
CA LYS A 425 -10.37 26.21 17.09
C LYS A 425 -10.69 27.26 18.15
N PHE A 426 -10.94 26.84 19.39
CA PHE A 426 -11.27 27.74 20.49
C PHE A 426 -10.07 28.61 20.89
N PHE A 427 -8.87 28.03 21.00
CA PHE A 427 -7.65 28.73 21.40
C PHE A 427 -6.78 29.17 20.21
N TRP A 428 -7.35 29.28 19.01
CA TRP A 428 -6.58 29.52 17.78
C TRP A 428 -5.75 30.81 17.85
N ASP A 429 -6.32 31.88 18.39
CA ASP A 429 -5.65 33.18 18.46
C ASP A 429 -4.37 33.15 19.31
N VAL A 430 -4.25 32.17 20.22
CA VAL A 430 -3.04 31.94 21.01
C VAL A 430 -2.08 30.97 20.30
N LEU A 431 -2.62 29.93 19.65
CA LEU A 431 -1.84 28.82 19.09
C LEU A 431 -1.35 29.04 17.65
N GLU A 432 -1.93 29.99 16.91
CA GLU A 432 -1.71 30.16 15.48
C GLU A 432 -0.23 30.32 15.12
N GLU A 433 0.51 31.16 15.84
CA GLU A 433 1.93 31.42 15.56
C GLU A 433 2.81 30.19 15.79
N ASP A 434 2.53 29.42 16.84
CA ASP A 434 3.28 28.22 17.16
C ASP A 434 2.98 27.09 16.17
N VAL A 435 1.70 26.91 15.81
CA VAL A 435 1.30 25.97 14.76
C VAL A 435 1.96 26.36 13.43
N PHE A 436 1.95 27.64 13.07
CA PHE A 436 2.60 28.12 11.85
C PHE A 436 4.11 27.90 11.86
N ARG A 437 4.78 28.12 13.00
CA ARG A 437 6.21 27.84 13.17
C ARG A 437 6.53 26.36 12.98
N ILE A 438 5.71 25.46 13.53
CA ILE A 438 5.84 24.01 13.34
C ILE A 438 5.65 23.63 11.86
N MET A 439 4.62 24.17 11.20
CA MET A 439 4.37 23.93 9.78
C MET A 439 5.53 24.42 8.89
N ASN A 440 6.11 25.59 9.20
CA ASN A 440 7.27 26.12 8.49
C ASN A 440 8.54 25.29 8.72
N ARG A 441 8.73 24.74 9.92
CA ARG A 441 9.81 23.79 10.18
C ARG A 441 9.63 22.52 9.36
N PHE A 442 8.42 21.95 9.37
CA PHE A 442 8.09 20.78 8.55
C PHE A 442 8.28 21.06 7.05
N TYR A 443 7.93 22.25 6.56
CA TYR A 443 8.16 22.66 5.18
C TYR A 443 9.63 22.55 4.75
N ARG A 444 10.57 22.94 5.63
CA ARG A 444 12.01 22.93 5.35
C ARG A 444 12.64 21.55 5.54
N GLU A 445 12.32 20.90 6.65
CA GLU A 445 13.00 19.68 7.11
C GLU A 445 12.29 18.39 6.67
N GLY A 446 10.97 18.43 6.50
CA GLY A 446 10.16 17.23 6.26
C GLY A 446 10.11 16.27 7.44
N VAL A 447 10.35 16.74 8.66
CA VAL A 447 10.39 15.90 9.88
C VAL A 447 9.33 16.36 10.88
N ILE A 448 8.66 15.39 11.51
CA ILE A 448 7.75 15.61 12.63
C ILE A 448 8.47 15.24 13.92
N SER A 449 8.41 16.09 14.93
CA SER A 449 8.99 15.82 16.24
C SER A 449 8.35 14.58 16.90
N LYS A 450 9.17 13.80 17.62
CA LYS A 450 8.74 12.51 18.21
C LYS A 450 7.48 12.63 19.08
N GLY A 451 7.37 13.71 19.86
CA GLY A 451 6.19 13.93 20.72
C GLY A 451 4.89 14.19 19.94
N CYS A 452 4.98 14.73 18.72
CA CYS A 452 3.82 15.05 17.89
C CYS A 452 3.40 13.92 16.95
N SER A 453 4.25 12.92 16.72
CA SER A 453 4.02 11.83 15.77
C SER A 453 3.45 10.55 16.39
N ALA A 454 3.27 10.54 17.72
CA ALA A 454 2.64 9.46 18.46
C ALA A 454 1.14 9.32 18.13
N SER A 455 0.65 8.09 18.15
CA SER A 455 -0.75 7.77 17.91
C SER A 455 -1.22 6.61 18.77
N PHE A 456 -2.52 6.57 19.05
CA PHE A 456 -3.15 5.42 19.68
C PHE A 456 -3.84 4.54 18.64
N ILE A 457 -3.64 3.22 18.70
CA ILE A 457 -4.40 2.26 17.90
C ILE A 457 -5.57 1.77 18.74
N GLN A 458 -6.76 2.29 18.45
CA GLN A 458 -8.01 1.83 19.04
C GLN A 458 -8.55 0.63 18.26
N LEU A 459 -8.87 -0.45 18.96
CA LEU A 459 -9.50 -1.63 18.37
C LEU A 459 -11.02 -1.47 18.37
N ILE A 460 -11.64 -1.40 17.19
CA ILE A 460 -13.10 -1.33 17.03
C ILE A 460 -13.65 -2.71 16.66
N PRO A 461 -14.61 -3.28 17.41
CA PRO A 461 -15.25 -4.55 17.05
C PRO A 461 -15.95 -4.48 15.68
N LYS A 462 -15.68 -5.46 14.81
CA LYS A 462 -16.40 -5.66 13.53
C LYS A 462 -17.67 -6.50 13.71
N VAL A 463 -17.70 -7.32 14.76
CA VAL A 463 -18.80 -8.23 15.10
C VAL A 463 -19.24 -7.96 16.54
N GLU A 464 -20.44 -8.40 16.92
CA GLU A 464 -21.00 -8.13 18.25
C GLU A 464 -20.16 -8.75 19.38
N ASN A 465 -19.64 -9.96 19.19
CA ASN A 465 -18.86 -10.70 20.18
C ASN A 465 -17.49 -11.08 19.60
N PRO A 466 -16.51 -10.17 19.54
CA PRO A 466 -15.20 -10.46 18.95
C PRO A 466 -14.42 -11.46 19.82
N GLN A 467 -13.85 -12.50 19.19
CA GLN A 467 -13.07 -13.55 19.89
C GLN A 467 -11.61 -13.60 19.41
N ALA A 468 -11.32 -13.06 18.23
CA ALA A 468 -9.97 -13.05 17.65
C ALA A 468 -9.56 -11.63 17.22
N LEU A 469 -8.24 -11.38 17.09
CA LEU A 469 -7.71 -10.10 16.61
C LEU A 469 -8.25 -9.71 15.21
N GLY A 470 -8.60 -10.68 14.38
CA GLY A 470 -9.18 -10.44 13.05
C GLY A 470 -10.58 -9.79 13.10
N ASP A 471 -11.28 -9.95 14.22
CA ASP A 471 -12.61 -9.40 14.48
C ASP A 471 -12.57 -7.93 14.85
N PHE A 472 -11.38 -7.34 15.00
CA PHE A 472 -11.19 -5.92 15.27
C PHE A 472 -10.71 -5.17 14.03
N ARG A 473 -11.12 -3.91 13.93
CA ARG A 473 -10.58 -2.92 13.00
C ARG A 473 -9.68 -1.96 13.79
N PRO A 474 -8.37 -1.90 13.50
CA PRO A 474 -7.50 -0.92 14.13
C PRO A 474 -7.75 0.47 13.55
N ILE A 475 -8.02 1.47 14.40
CA ILE A 475 -8.10 2.88 14.01
C ILE A 475 -6.99 3.64 14.74
N SER A 476 -6.20 4.40 13.99
CA SER A 476 -5.17 5.28 14.53
C SER A 476 -5.79 6.62 14.93
N LEU A 477 -5.66 6.98 16.20
CA LEU A 477 -5.97 8.29 16.76
C LEU A 477 -4.68 9.11 16.79
N LEU A 478 -4.53 10.01 15.82
CA LEU A 478 -3.35 10.86 15.68
C LEU A 478 -3.43 12.06 16.62
N GLY A 479 -2.29 12.48 17.16
CA GLY A 479 -2.15 13.80 17.79
C GLY A 479 -2.48 14.94 16.83
N CYS A 480 -2.99 16.05 17.36
CA CYS A 480 -3.52 17.17 16.60
C CYS A 480 -2.50 17.78 15.65
N ILE A 481 -1.24 17.97 16.06
CA ILE A 481 -0.20 18.54 15.20
C ILE A 481 0.07 17.66 13.98
N SER A 482 0.29 16.34 14.16
CA SER A 482 0.45 15.43 13.02
C SER A 482 -0.81 15.38 12.14
N LYS A 483 -2.00 15.51 12.75
CA LYS A 483 -3.28 15.56 12.03
C LYS A 483 -3.41 16.83 11.19
N ILE A 484 -3.02 17.99 11.70
CA ILE A 484 -3.02 19.27 10.96
C ILE A 484 -2.08 19.20 9.75
N ILE A 485 -0.85 18.69 9.94
CA ILE A 485 0.09 18.47 8.83
C ILE A 485 -0.55 17.58 7.76
N SER A 486 -1.08 16.42 8.17
CA SER A 486 -1.75 15.50 7.24
C SER A 486 -2.98 16.12 6.57
N LEU A 487 -3.77 16.96 7.25
CA LEU A 487 -4.94 17.64 6.68
C LEU A 487 -4.53 18.60 5.56
N VAL A 488 -3.50 19.42 5.78
CA VAL A 488 -3.00 20.35 4.76
C VAL A 488 -2.48 19.59 3.54
N LEU A 489 -1.66 18.55 3.75
CA LEU A 489 -1.15 17.72 2.66
C LEU A 489 -2.28 16.99 1.93
N ALA A 490 -3.26 16.44 2.65
CA ALA A 490 -4.42 15.76 2.06
C ALA A 490 -5.24 16.69 1.15
N ARG A 491 -5.46 17.96 1.57
CA ARG A 491 -6.15 18.96 0.75
C ARG A 491 -5.39 19.25 -0.54
N ARG A 492 -4.08 19.48 -0.47
CA ARG A 492 -3.25 19.68 -1.68
C ARG A 492 -3.28 18.45 -2.60
N MET A 493 -3.18 17.25 -2.04
CA MET A 493 -3.19 16.00 -2.80
C MET A 493 -4.53 15.77 -3.52
N LYS A 494 -5.65 16.14 -2.88
CA LYS A 494 -6.99 16.03 -3.44
C LYS A 494 -7.15 16.78 -4.77
N GLU A 495 -6.53 17.95 -4.90
CA GLU A 495 -6.65 18.80 -6.10
C GLU A 495 -5.96 18.21 -7.33
N VAL A 496 -4.92 17.38 -7.13
CA VAL A 496 -4.14 16.80 -8.24
C VAL A 496 -4.55 15.37 -8.60
N LEU A 497 -5.17 14.64 -7.68
CA LEU A 497 -5.46 13.21 -7.89
C LEU A 497 -6.46 12.95 -9.03
N GLY A 498 -7.38 13.88 -9.29
CA GLY A 498 -8.40 13.72 -10.33
C GLY A 498 -7.80 13.54 -11.73
N SER A 499 -6.66 14.16 -12.04
CA SER A 499 -6.04 14.08 -13.36
C SER A 499 -5.15 12.85 -13.55
N ILE A 500 -4.60 12.29 -12.47
CA ILE A 500 -3.61 11.22 -12.54
C ILE A 500 -4.16 9.83 -12.21
N ILE A 501 -5.27 9.73 -11.47
CA ILE A 501 -5.85 8.44 -11.07
C ILE A 501 -6.87 7.96 -12.12
N SER A 502 -6.75 6.69 -12.52
CA SER A 502 -7.64 6.02 -13.47
C SER A 502 -9.12 6.12 -13.07
N GLU A 503 -10.01 6.22 -14.05
CA GLU A 503 -11.47 6.32 -13.85
C GLU A 503 -12.10 5.06 -13.22
N THR A 504 -11.37 3.94 -13.22
CA THR A 504 -11.77 2.66 -12.59
C THR A 504 -11.71 2.72 -11.05
N GLN A 505 -10.99 3.69 -10.48
CA GLN A 505 -10.94 3.94 -9.03
C GLN A 505 -12.05 4.91 -8.60
N MET A 506 -13.07 4.44 -7.91
CA MET A 506 -14.20 5.30 -7.50
C MET A 506 -14.06 5.84 -6.08
N GLY A 507 -13.16 5.27 -5.27
CA GLY A 507 -12.94 5.66 -3.89
C GLY A 507 -11.98 6.84 -3.75
N PHE A 508 -12.29 7.75 -2.83
CA PHE A 508 -11.41 8.86 -2.39
C PHE A 508 -10.93 9.84 -3.46
N VAL A 509 -11.46 9.81 -4.68
CA VAL A 509 -11.21 10.82 -5.71
C VAL A 509 -12.40 11.76 -5.81
N ALA A 510 -12.12 13.07 -5.84
CA ALA A 510 -13.16 14.10 -5.90
C ALA A 510 -14.05 13.93 -7.14
N GLY A 511 -15.37 14.16 -6.98
CA GLY A 511 -16.35 14.03 -8.06
C GLY A 511 -16.84 12.61 -8.36
N ARG A 512 -16.24 11.55 -7.78
CA ARG A 512 -16.66 10.15 -8.01
C ARG A 512 -17.66 9.69 -6.93
N ASN A 513 -18.67 8.91 -7.31
CA ASN A 513 -19.71 8.45 -6.38
C ASN A 513 -19.56 6.96 -6.03
N ILE A 514 -19.77 6.63 -4.74
CA ILE A 514 -19.72 5.24 -4.25
C ILE A 514 -20.69 4.30 -4.97
N LEU A 515 -21.83 4.80 -5.45
CA LEU A 515 -22.86 3.97 -6.11
C LEU A 515 -22.58 3.73 -7.60
N ASP A 516 -21.59 4.41 -8.21
CA ASP A 516 -21.26 4.24 -9.63
C ASP A 516 -20.78 2.81 -9.91
N GLY A 517 -19.95 2.25 -9.03
CA GLY A 517 -19.45 0.88 -9.15
C GLY A 517 -20.55 -0.17 -9.07
N PRO A 518 -21.37 -0.18 -7.99
CA PRO A 518 -22.51 -1.07 -7.91
C PRO A 518 -23.51 -0.96 -9.07
N LEU A 519 -23.72 0.24 -9.63
CA LEU A 519 -24.52 0.41 -10.83
C LEU A 519 -23.88 -0.32 -12.02
N ILE A 520 -22.61 -0.04 -12.32
CA ILE A 520 -21.87 -0.68 -13.42
C ILE A 520 -21.93 -2.21 -13.28
N VAL A 521 -21.59 -2.75 -12.11
CA VAL A 521 -21.54 -4.21 -11.92
C VAL A 521 -22.93 -4.83 -12.09
N ASN A 522 -24.00 -4.19 -11.59
CA ASN A 522 -25.36 -4.70 -11.79
C ASN A 522 -25.75 -4.72 -13.28
N GLU A 523 -25.50 -3.64 -14.02
CA GLU A 523 -25.85 -3.55 -15.44
C GLU A 523 -25.04 -4.51 -16.30
N VAL A 524 -23.74 -4.65 -16.03
CA VAL A 524 -22.86 -5.58 -16.75
C VAL A 524 -23.28 -7.02 -16.49
N VAL A 525 -23.61 -7.39 -15.25
CA VAL A 525 -24.12 -8.73 -14.91
C VAL A 525 -25.46 -9.01 -15.59
N SER A 526 -26.40 -8.05 -15.57
CA SER A 526 -27.67 -8.18 -16.27
C SER A 526 -27.49 -8.35 -17.78
N TRP A 527 -26.65 -7.53 -18.40
CA TRP A 527 -26.33 -7.62 -19.80
C TRP A 527 -25.71 -8.97 -20.17
N MET A 528 -24.75 -9.48 -19.40
CA MET A 528 -24.15 -10.80 -19.62
C MET A 528 -25.21 -11.90 -19.56
N LYS A 529 -26.07 -11.89 -18.54
CA LYS A 529 -27.18 -12.86 -18.40
C LYS A 529 -28.10 -12.87 -19.62
N CYS A 530 -28.48 -11.71 -20.13
CA CYS A 530 -29.36 -11.58 -21.30
C CYS A 530 -28.67 -11.95 -22.62
N SER A 531 -27.40 -11.60 -22.79
CA SER A 531 -26.61 -11.88 -24.00
C SER A 531 -26.01 -13.29 -24.03
N LYS A 532 -26.24 -14.10 -22.99
CA LYS A 532 -25.65 -15.44 -22.80
C LYS A 532 -24.10 -15.45 -22.84
N LYS A 533 -23.47 -14.29 -22.63
CA LYS A 533 -22.01 -14.18 -22.58
C LYS A 533 -21.48 -14.79 -21.28
N ARG A 534 -20.48 -15.66 -21.39
CA ARG A 534 -19.81 -16.27 -20.24
C ARG A 534 -18.77 -15.30 -19.67
N GLY A 535 -18.85 -15.00 -18.39
CA GLY A 535 -17.95 -14.03 -17.75
C GLY A 535 -17.65 -14.37 -16.30
N MET A 536 -16.53 -13.84 -15.79
CA MET A 536 -16.11 -13.96 -14.40
C MET A 536 -16.12 -12.59 -13.72
N LEU A 537 -16.53 -12.59 -12.45
CA LEU A 537 -16.26 -11.50 -11.51
C LEU A 537 -15.42 -12.07 -10.36
N PHE A 538 -14.31 -11.44 -10.03
CA PHE A 538 -13.48 -11.84 -8.89
C PHE A 538 -13.43 -10.69 -7.88
N LYS A 539 -14.12 -10.89 -6.75
CA LYS A 539 -14.12 -9.95 -5.62
C LYS A 539 -12.89 -10.22 -4.77
N ILE A 540 -12.07 -9.20 -4.55
CA ILE A 540 -10.80 -9.28 -3.84
C ILE A 540 -10.96 -8.66 -2.45
N ASP A 541 -10.43 -9.35 -1.44
CA ASP A 541 -10.21 -8.83 -0.09
C ASP A 541 -8.70 -8.79 0.18
N PHE A 542 -8.16 -7.65 0.60
CA PHE A 542 -6.76 -7.53 1.00
C PHE A 542 -6.59 -7.75 2.50
N ARG A 543 -5.59 -8.55 2.90
CA ARG A 543 -5.26 -8.75 4.31
C ARG A 543 -4.66 -7.48 4.88
N LYS A 544 -5.37 -6.84 5.82
CA LYS A 544 -4.89 -5.65 6.54
C LYS A 544 -4.30 -4.61 5.58
N ALA A 545 -5.11 -4.18 4.61
CA ALA A 545 -4.66 -3.41 3.45
C ALA A 545 -3.83 -2.17 3.85
N TYR A 546 -4.34 -1.36 4.77
CA TYR A 546 -3.65 -0.15 5.24
C TYR A 546 -2.35 -0.48 5.98
N ASP A 547 -2.35 -1.49 6.85
CA ASP A 547 -1.17 -1.86 7.68
C ASP A 547 -0.03 -2.54 6.91
N SER A 548 -0.29 -3.00 5.67
CA SER A 548 0.65 -3.88 4.93
C SER A 548 1.42 -3.15 3.84
N LEU A 549 1.02 -1.93 3.50
CA LEU A 549 1.58 -1.18 2.37
C LEU A 549 3.03 -0.77 2.61
N GLU A 550 3.91 -1.04 1.65
CA GLU A 550 5.34 -0.75 1.75
C GLU A 550 5.64 0.72 1.39
N TRP A 551 6.35 1.44 2.27
CA TRP A 551 6.61 2.88 2.07
C TRP A 551 7.51 3.17 0.87
N ASP A 552 8.56 2.37 0.67
CA ASP A 552 9.45 2.50 -0.49
C ASP A 552 8.70 2.29 -1.81
N PHE A 553 7.65 1.45 -1.81
CA PHE A 553 6.80 1.26 -2.97
C PHE A 553 5.95 2.50 -3.25
N VAL A 554 5.30 3.07 -2.23
CA VAL A 554 4.53 4.31 -2.37
C VAL A 554 5.41 5.45 -2.89
N ASP A 555 6.61 5.62 -2.33
CA ASP A 555 7.56 6.63 -2.76
C ASP A 555 8.02 6.42 -4.22
N SER A 556 8.23 5.15 -4.62
CA SER A 556 8.55 4.80 -6.00
C SER A 556 7.43 5.18 -6.98
N VAL A 557 6.17 4.87 -6.65
CA VAL A 557 5.02 5.21 -7.50
C VAL A 557 4.84 6.73 -7.58
N LEU A 558 4.95 7.45 -6.46
CA LEU A 558 4.92 8.93 -6.46
C LEU A 558 6.02 9.52 -7.33
N GLY A 559 7.24 8.96 -7.27
CA GLY A 559 8.34 9.37 -8.13
C GLY A 559 8.07 9.16 -9.62
N GLN A 560 7.46 8.02 -9.98
CA GLN A 560 7.10 7.71 -11.36
C GLN A 560 5.95 8.58 -11.89
N MET A 561 5.04 9.03 -11.02
CA MET A 561 3.96 9.98 -11.34
C MET A 561 4.44 11.45 -11.33
N ALA A 562 5.75 11.69 -11.31
CA ALA A 562 6.40 13.00 -11.31
C ALA A 562 6.10 13.90 -10.10
N PHE A 563 5.76 13.34 -8.93
CA PHE A 563 5.66 14.15 -7.71
C PHE A 563 7.03 14.75 -7.33
N PRO A 564 7.10 16.05 -6.95
CA PRO A 564 8.38 16.69 -6.68
C PRO A 564 9.12 16.04 -5.52
N GLY A 565 10.45 16.04 -5.56
CA GLY A 565 11.29 15.45 -4.50
C GLY A 565 10.98 15.99 -3.11
N LYS A 566 10.64 17.29 -3.00
CA LYS A 566 10.23 17.92 -1.73
C LYS A 566 8.89 17.38 -1.19
N TRP A 567 7.91 17.16 -2.07
CA TRP A 567 6.65 16.53 -1.68
C TRP A 567 6.88 15.12 -1.16
N ARG A 568 7.66 14.33 -1.91
CA ARG A 568 8.05 12.96 -1.52
C ARG A 568 8.79 12.93 -0.18
N LEU A 569 9.67 13.89 0.08
CA LEU A 569 10.33 14.07 1.37
C LEU A 569 9.30 14.26 2.50
N TRP A 570 8.29 15.12 2.32
CA TRP A 570 7.24 15.32 3.30
C TRP A 570 6.42 14.04 3.56
N ILE A 571 6.03 13.32 2.51
CA ILE A 571 5.32 12.04 2.65
C ILE A 571 6.18 11.03 3.43
N ARG A 572 7.47 10.91 3.08
CA ARG A 572 8.41 10.05 3.80
C ARG A 572 8.56 10.47 5.26
N GLY A 573 8.58 11.78 5.53
CA GLY A 573 8.57 12.35 6.88
C GLY A 573 7.36 11.94 7.72
N VAL A 574 6.16 12.07 7.16
CA VAL A 574 4.89 11.70 7.82
C VAL A 574 4.86 10.20 8.13
N LEU A 575 5.31 9.36 7.20
CA LEU A 575 5.30 7.90 7.37
C LEU A 575 6.37 7.43 8.35
N SER A 576 7.63 7.85 8.16
CA SER A 576 8.77 7.38 8.95
C SER A 576 8.82 7.91 10.38
N SER A 577 8.15 9.03 10.67
CA SER A 577 8.00 9.54 12.03
C SER A 577 6.90 8.83 12.84
N ALA A 578 6.07 8.00 12.21
CA ALA A 578 4.90 7.40 12.85
C ALA A 578 5.27 6.45 13.99
N ARG A 579 4.71 6.74 15.18
CA ARG A 579 4.82 5.92 16.39
C ARG A 579 3.43 5.57 16.88
N ALA A 580 3.29 4.39 17.48
CA ALA A 580 1.99 3.88 17.89
C ALA A 580 2.04 3.16 19.23
N SER A 581 0.95 3.25 19.98
CA SER A 581 0.65 2.40 21.14
C SER A 581 -0.74 1.80 20.95
N VAL A 582 -0.94 0.52 21.28
CA VAL A 582 -2.27 -0.11 21.17
C VAL A 582 -3.05 0.18 22.43
N LEU A 583 -4.32 0.56 22.31
CA LEU A 583 -5.21 0.71 23.46
C LEU A 583 -5.84 -0.64 23.80
N VAL A 584 -5.52 -1.17 24.98
CA VAL A 584 -6.09 -2.38 25.55
C VAL A 584 -6.93 -1.97 26.76
N ASN A 585 -8.25 -2.17 26.70
CA ASN A 585 -9.19 -1.72 27.72
C ASN A 585 -9.03 -0.23 28.10
N GLY A 586 -8.76 0.61 27.11
CA GLY A 586 -8.56 2.06 27.29
C GLY A 586 -7.15 2.46 27.76
N SER A 587 -6.28 1.50 28.10
CA SER A 587 -4.91 1.78 28.53
C SER A 587 -3.90 1.55 27.39
N PRO A 588 -2.93 2.45 27.16
CA PRO A 588 -1.93 2.27 26.12
C PRO A 588 -0.89 1.23 26.50
N THR A 589 -0.47 0.42 25.53
CA THR A 589 0.74 -0.40 25.62
C THR A 589 2.01 0.45 25.56
N ALA A 590 3.18 -0.19 25.67
CA ALA A 590 4.44 0.44 25.29
C ALA A 590 4.40 0.94 23.83
N GLU A 591 5.01 2.09 23.59
CA GLU A 591 5.09 2.70 22.27
C GLU A 591 6.11 2.00 21.37
N PHE A 592 5.77 1.83 20.09
CA PHE A 592 6.65 1.23 19.09
C PHE A 592 6.68 2.05 17.80
N ASN A 593 7.74 1.86 17.01
CA ASN A 593 7.90 2.48 15.70
C ASN A 593 7.13 1.69 14.63
N CYS A 594 6.46 2.41 13.73
CA CYS A 594 5.95 1.83 12.50
C CYS A 594 7.09 1.74 11.46
N PHE A 595 7.09 0.68 10.64
CA PHE A 595 8.06 0.49 9.56
C PHE A 595 7.42 0.29 8.18
N ARG A 596 6.10 0.13 8.16
CA ARG A 596 5.26 -0.02 6.97
C ARG A 596 3.82 0.33 7.32
N GLY A 597 3.00 0.41 6.28
CA GLY A 597 1.57 0.69 6.38
C GLY A 597 1.26 2.18 6.44
N VAL A 598 0.03 2.52 6.10
CA VAL A 598 -0.54 3.85 6.22
C VAL A 598 -1.55 3.85 7.37
N ARG A 599 -1.62 4.94 8.14
CA ARG A 599 -2.39 4.98 9.39
C ARG A 599 -3.90 5.05 9.11
N GLN A 600 -4.65 4.03 9.54
CA GLN A 600 -6.10 4.00 9.32
C GLN A 600 -6.81 5.01 10.23
N GLY A 601 -7.14 6.19 9.71
CA GLY A 601 -7.68 7.32 10.49
C GLY A 601 -6.92 8.63 10.22
N ASP A 602 -5.78 8.56 9.54
CA ASP A 602 -5.05 9.71 9.03
C ASP A 602 -5.68 10.23 7.73
N PRO A 603 -6.02 11.53 7.62
CA PRO A 603 -6.61 12.13 6.42
C PRO A 603 -5.81 11.91 5.13
N LEU A 604 -4.49 11.78 5.22
CA LEU A 604 -3.61 11.60 4.05
C LEU A 604 -3.58 10.15 3.56
N SER A 605 -3.81 9.19 4.46
CA SER A 605 -3.62 7.75 4.18
C SER A 605 -4.50 7.20 3.05
N PRO A 606 -5.79 7.56 2.90
CA PRO A 606 -6.62 7.09 1.79
C PRO A 606 -6.06 7.48 0.42
N TYR A 607 -5.49 8.69 0.31
CA TYR A 607 -4.91 9.20 -0.93
C TYR A 607 -3.63 8.46 -1.32
N LEU A 608 -2.75 8.18 -0.35
CA LEU A 608 -1.57 7.34 -0.56
C LEU A 608 -1.94 5.91 -0.96
N PHE A 609 -3.02 5.38 -0.38
CA PHE A 609 -3.52 4.07 -0.74
C PHE A 609 -4.06 4.03 -2.18
N VAL A 610 -4.77 5.07 -2.61
CA VAL A 610 -5.24 5.19 -4.00
C VAL A 610 -4.07 5.27 -4.98
N VAL A 611 -3.01 6.03 -4.67
CA VAL A 611 -1.77 6.05 -5.48
C VAL A 611 -1.15 4.66 -5.59
N ALA A 612 -1.08 3.91 -4.50
CA ALA A 612 -0.59 2.54 -4.53
C ALA A 612 -1.44 1.60 -5.40
N MET A 613 -2.76 1.77 -5.38
CA MET A 613 -3.70 1.00 -6.21
C MET A 613 -3.64 1.38 -7.69
N GLU A 614 -3.21 2.59 -8.04
CA GLU A 614 -3.00 3.01 -9.44
C GLU A 614 -1.93 2.14 -10.13
N ALA A 615 -0.90 1.72 -9.40
CA ALA A 615 0.08 0.77 -9.94
C ALA A 615 -0.55 -0.60 -10.24
N LEU A 616 -1.57 -1.03 -9.49
CA LEU A 616 -2.31 -2.25 -9.79
C LEU A 616 -3.22 -2.07 -11.03
N ASP A 617 -3.89 -0.92 -11.18
CA ASP A 617 -4.61 -0.56 -12.42
C ASP A 617 -3.65 -0.69 -13.61
N TRP A 618 -2.47 -0.06 -13.52
CA TRP A 618 -1.46 -0.11 -14.58
C TRP A 618 -1.05 -1.55 -14.92
N MET A 619 -0.79 -2.40 -13.92
CA MET A 619 -0.44 -3.81 -14.14
C MET A 619 -1.56 -4.58 -14.86
N ILE A 620 -2.82 -4.32 -14.51
CA ILE A 620 -3.99 -4.95 -15.15
C ILE A 620 -4.15 -4.45 -16.59
N CYS A 621 -4.03 -3.14 -16.80
CA CYS A 621 -4.10 -2.51 -18.11
C CYS A 621 -2.99 -3.01 -19.04
N ARG A 622 -1.75 -3.11 -18.53
CA ARG A 622 -0.60 -3.68 -19.26
C ARG A 622 -0.83 -5.15 -19.60
N ALA A 623 -1.30 -5.96 -18.66
CA ALA A 623 -1.62 -7.36 -18.92
C ALA A 623 -2.70 -7.51 -20.01
N ARG A 624 -3.66 -6.57 -20.07
CA ARG A 624 -4.66 -6.54 -21.15
C ARG A 624 -4.03 -6.16 -22.49
N SER A 625 -3.18 -5.15 -22.54
CA SER A 625 -2.58 -4.68 -23.80
C SER A 625 -1.71 -5.75 -24.46
N VAL A 626 -1.05 -6.60 -23.68
CA VAL A 626 -0.23 -7.71 -24.18
C VAL A 626 -1.01 -9.03 -24.36
N GLY A 627 -2.34 -9.02 -24.16
CA GLY A 627 -3.20 -10.18 -24.37
C GLY A 627 -3.15 -11.26 -23.27
N LEU A 628 -2.47 -11.02 -22.14
CA LEU A 628 -2.45 -11.93 -20.99
C LEU A 628 -3.76 -11.94 -20.21
N LEU A 629 -4.49 -10.82 -20.21
CA LEU A 629 -5.79 -10.69 -19.55
C LEU A 629 -6.87 -10.29 -20.57
N ARG A 630 -8.00 -11.01 -20.57
CA ARG A 630 -9.17 -10.67 -21.40
C ARG A 630 -10.27 -10.05 -20.54
N GLY A 631 -10.43 -8.74 -20.65
CA GLY A 631 -11.53 -8.00 -20.02
C GLY A 631 -12.86 -8.22 -20.72
N LEU A 632 -13.96 -7.72 -20.13
CA LEU A 632 -15.29 -7.74 -20.73
C LEU A 632 -15.43 -6.62 -21.76
N ARG A 633 -15.53 -6.96 -23.05
CA ARG A 633 -15.93 -6.03 -24.10
C ARG A 633 -17.45 -5.85 -24.11
N LEU A 634 -17.90 -4.62 -23.88
CA LEU A 634 -19.31 -4.21 -23.92
C LEU A 634 -19.77 -3.95 -25.37
N PRO A 635 -21.09 -3.99 -25.66
CA PRO A 635 -21.61 -3.77 -27.02
C PRO A 635 -21.56 -2.28 -27.40
N ASN A 636 -21.94 -1.96 -28.65
CA ASN A 636 -22.04 -0.59 -29.17
C ASN A 636 -20.74 0.23 -28.98
N GLU A 637 -19.58 -0.37 -29.29
CA GLU A 637 -18.25 0.24 -29.11
C GLU A 637 -17.97 0.72 -27.67
N GLY A 638 -18.65 0.10 -26.71
CA GLY A 638 -18.54 0.43 -25.30
C GLY A 638 -17.16 0.16 -24.69
N PRO A 639 -16.91 0.71 -23.49
CA PRO A 639 -15.65 0.50 -22.80
C PRO A 639 -15.42 -0.99 -22.49
N SER A 640 -14.17 -1.43 -22.61
CA SER A 640 -13.77 -2.76 -22.14
C SER A 640 -13.39 -2.70 -20.66
N LEU A 641 -14.13 -3.43 -19.83
CA LEU A 641 -13.99 -3.44 -18.38
C LEU A 641 -13.12 -4.62 -17.93
N SER A 642 -12.07 -4.33 -17.16
CA SER A 642 -11.22 -5.35 -16.52
C SER A 642 -11.29 -5.31 -15.00
N HIS A 643 -11.58 -4.15 -14.42
CA HIS A 643 -11.59 -3.98 -12.98
C HIS A 643 -12.33 -2.72 -12.54
N LEU A 644 -12.72 -2.68 -11.27
CA LEU A 644 -13.24 -1.52 -10.55
C LEU A 644 -12.69 -1.54 -9.13
N PHE A 645 -12.23 -0.39 -8.65
CA PHE A 645 -11.71 -0.21 -7.31
C PHE A 645 -12.55 0.78 -6.52
N TYR A 646 -12.71 0.52 -5.24
CA TYR A 646 -13.15 1.48 -4.25
C TYR A 646 -12.20 1.37 -3.06
N ALA A 647 -11.06 2.05 -3.18
CA ALA A 647 -9.93 1.85 -2.27
C ALA A 647 -9.49 0.39 -2.17
N ASP A 648 -9.68 -0.28 -1.03
CA ASP A 648 -9.32 -1.68 -0.79
C ASP A 648 -10.36 -2.68 -1.30
N ASP A 649 -11.62 -2.27 -1.49
CA ASP A 649 -12.65 -3.09 -2.13
C ASP A 649 -12.42 -3.13 -3.65
N ALA A 650 -11.95 -4.27 -4.17
CA ALA A 650 -11.62 -4.42 -5.58
C ALA A 650 -12.44 -5.55 -6.23
N ILE A 651 -12.94 -5.30 -7.45
CA ILE A 651 -13.59 -6.30 -8.30
C ILE A 651 -12.84 -6.35 -9.63
N LEU A 652 -12.33 -7.53 -9.99
CA LEU A 652 -11.84 -7.82 -11.34
C LEU A 652 -12.95 -8.46 -12.17
N MET A 653 -12.98 -8.17 -13.47
CA MET A 653 -13.96 -8.65 -14.42
C MET A 653 -13.26 -9.13 -15.70
N GLY A 654 -13.75 -10.22 -16.27
CA GLY A 654 -13.16 -10.76 -17.50
C GLY A 654 -14.02 -11.81 -18.18
N GLU A 655 -13.61 -12.18 -19.39
CA GLU A 655 -14.16 -13.36 -20.08
C GLU A 655 -13.85 -14.62 -19.27
N TRP A 656 -14.77 -15.58 -19.24
CA TRP A 656 -14.56 -16.82 -18.49
C TRP A 656 -13.43 -17.67 -19.12
N GLY A 657 -12.52 -18.19 -18.29
CA GLY A 657 -11.46 -19.09 -18.72
C GLY A 657 -10.33 -19.25 -17.70
N ASP A 658 -9.81 -20.47 -17.60
CA ASP A 658 -8.79 -20.86 -16.60
C ASP A 658 -7.52 -20.02 -16.69
N LEU A 659 -7.01 -19.81 -17.90
CA LEU A 659 -5.80 -19.01 -18.11
C LEU A 659 -6.01 -17.56 -17.65
N ASN A 660 -7.20 -16.99 -17.90
CA ASN A 660 -7.55 -15.64 -17.48
C ASN A 660 -7.58 -15.55 -15.93
N ALA A 661 -8.21 -16.53 -15.27
CA ALA A 661 -8.25 -16.65 -13.81
C ALA A 661 -6.85 -16.81 -13.19
N VAL A 662 -6.01 -17.68 -13.76
CA VAL A 662 -4.63 -17.89 -13.30
C VAL A 662 -3.79 -16.63 -13.51
N ASN A 663 -3.95 -15.92 -14.63
CA ASN A 663 -3.22 -14.68 -14.89
C ASN A 663 -3.63 -13.56 -13.93
N ILE A 664 -4.89 -13.48 -13.54
CA ILE A 664 -5.34 -12.59 -12.44
C ILE A 664 -4.55 -12.90 -11.16
N VAL A 665 -4.47 -14.17 -10.75
CA VAL A 665 -3.73 -14.57 -9.55
C VAL A 665 -2.25 -14.23 -9.66
N ARG A 666 -1.63 -14.42 -10.84
CA ARG A 666 -0.23 -14.07 -11.10
C ARG A 666 0.02 -12.56 -10.96
N ILE A 667 -0.84 -11.73 -11.54
CA ILE A 667 -0.75 -10.25 -11.43
C ILE A 667 -0.82 -9.84 -9.95
N LEU A 668 -1.80 -10.37 -9.20
CA LEU A 668 -1.97 -10.05 -7.78
C LEU A 668 -0.78 -10.52 -6.92
N ARG A 669 -0.15 -11.64 -7.27
CA ARG A 669 1.09 -12.09 -6.61
C ARG A 669 2.27 -11.16 -6.92
N CYS A 670 2.46 -10.77 -8.18
CA CYS A 670 3.48 -9.80 -8.55
C CYS A 670 3.28 -8.48 -7.82
N PHE A 671 2.03 -8.00 -7.73
CA PHE A 671 1.70 -6.79 -6.99
C PHE A 671 2.03 -6.93 -5.50
N PHE A 672 1.68 -8.05 -4.87
CA PHE A 672 2.05 -8.33 -3.47
C PHE A 672 3.57 -8.23 -3.22
N PHE A 673 4.40 -8.76 -4.13
CA PHE A 673 5.86 -8.73 -3.94
C PHE A 673 6.45 -7.32 -3.91
N VAL A 674 5.83 -6.37 -4.62
CA VAL A 674 6.32 -4.98 -4.70
C VAL A 674 5.63 -4.08 -3.69
N SER A 675 4.31 -4.20 -3.50
CA SER A 675 3.51 -3.30 -2.65
C SER A 675 3.36 -3.75 -1.20
N GLY A 676 3.58 -5.04 -0.93
CA GLY A 676 3.26 -5.67 0.37
C GLY A 676 1.79 -6.02 0.55
N LEU A 677 0.89 -5.64 -0.38
CA LEU A 677 -0.55 -5.89 -0.28
C LEU A 677 -0.89 -7.35 -0.61
N LYS A 678 -1.10 -8.15 0.43
CA LYS A 678 -1.42 -9.58 0.30
C LYS A 678 -2.92 -9.80 0.13
N VAL A 679 -3.31 -10.51 -0.93
CA VAL A 679 -4.70 -10.95 -1.11
C VAL A 679 -5.09 -12.01 -0.08
N ASN A 680 -6.29 -11.87 0.46
CA ASN A 680 -6.92 -12.82 1.35
C ASN A 680 -7.82 -13.79 0.59
N PHE A 681 -7.23 -14.81 -0.04
CA PHE A 681 -8.00 -15.71 -0.90
C PHE A 681 -9.18 -16.43 -0.21
N ASN A 682 -9.15 -16.60 1.12
CA ASN A 682 -10.26 -17.17 1.89
C ASN A 682 -11.48 -16.25 2.01
N LYS A 683 -11.28 -14.93 1.83
CA LYS A 683 -12.37 -13.93 1.83
C LYS A 683 -12.68 -13.40 0.43
N SER A 684 -11.74 -13.58 -0.50
CA SER A 684 -11.97 -13.33 -1.93
C SER A 684 -12.84 -14.44 -2.51
N ALA A 685 -13.68 -14.08 -3.48
CA ALA A 685 -14.59 -15.03 -4.12
C ALA A 685 -14.69 -14.78 -5.62
N ILE A 686 -14.77 -15.86 -6.40
CA ILE A 686 -15.03 -15.81 -7.84
C ILE A 686 -16.48 -16.17 -8.14
N PHE A 687 -17.09 -15.42 -9.05
CA PHE A 687 -18.46 -15.60 -9.49
C PHE A 687 -18.47 -15.85 -11.00
N GLY A 688 -19.14 -16.93 -11.43
CA GLY A 688 -19.45 -17.18 -12.83
C GLY A 688 -20.79 -16.58 -13.23
N VAL A 689 -20.86 -15.99 -14.43
CA VAL A 689 -22.10 -15.56 -15.07
C VAL A 689 -22.31 -16.38 -16.34
N ASN A 690 -23.46 -17.05 -16.44
CA ASN A 690 -23.76 -18.06 -17.47
C ASN A 690 -22.72 -19.20 -17.51
N VAL A 691 -22.32 -19.67 -16.33
CA VAL A 691 -21.37 -20.77 -16.15
C VAL A 691 -21.94 -21.72 -15.13
N ASP A 692 -21.73 -23.02 -15.33
CA ASP A 692 -22.20 -24.05 -14.40
C ASP A 692 -21.44 -23.98 -13.06
N SER A 693 -22.16 -24.28 -11.97
CA SER A 693 -21.61 -24.23 -10.61
C SER A 693 -20.38 -25.13 -10.41
N MET A 694 -20.33 -26.32 -11.03
CA MET A 694 -19.16 -27.21 -10.92
C MET A 694 -17.92 -26.60 -11.56
N GLU A 695 -18.10 -25.90 -12.68
CA GLU A 695 -17.01 -25.21 -13.35
C GLU A 695 -16.52 -24.00 -12.54
N VAL A 696 -17.44 -23.25 -11.91
CA VAL A 696 -17.06 -22.15 -11.00
C VAL A 696 -16.25 -22.66 -9.82
N ARG A 697 -16.68 -23.76 -9.19
CA ARG A 697 -15.96 -24.40 -8.10
C ARG A 697 -14.55 -24.82 -8.50
N ARG A 698 -14.40 -25.48 -9.65
CA ARG A 698 -13.10 -25.89 -10.19
C ARG A 698 -12.14 -24.71 -10.40
N VAL A 699 -12.63 -23.58 -10.94
CA VAL A 699 -11.81 -22.38 -11.12
C VAL A 699 -11.51 -21.69 -9.76
N ALA A 700 -12.45 -21.73 -8.81
CA ALA A 700 -12.21 -21.23 -7.46
C ALA A 700 -11.08 -22.01 -6.77
N ASP A 701 -11.07 -23.34 -6.89
CA ASP A 701 -10.00 -24.21 -6.37
C ASP A 701 -8.65 -23.91 -7.03
N LEU A 702 -8.64 -23.71 -8.36
CA LEU A 702 -7.45 -23.31 -9.12
C LEU A 702 -6.87 -21.98 -8.63
N MET A 703 -7.73 -21.00 -8.35
CA MET A 703 -7.35 -19.71 -7.78
C MET A 703 -7.05 -19.77 -6.28
N ARG A 704 -7.39 -20.87 -5.61
CA ARG A 704 -7.38 -21.08 -4.16
C ARG A 704 -8.29 -20.10 -3.40
N CYS A 705 -9.42 -19.72 -3.99
CA CYS A 705 -10.41 -18.82 -3.40
C CYS A 705 -11.77 -19.50 -3.22
N SER A 706 -12.74 -18.80 -2.65
CA SER A 706 -14.09 -19.34 -2.46
C SER A 706 -14.98 -19.19 -3.70
N GLU A 707 -15.88 -20.15 -3.91
CA GLU A 707 -17.01 -20.02 -4.86
C GLU A 707 -17.98 -18.94 -4.35
N GLY A 708 -18.27 -17.96 -5.20
CA GLY A 708 -19.18 -16.87 -4.88
C GLY A 708 -20.65 -17.22 -5.12
N SER A 709 -21.55 -16.78 -4.23
CA SER A 709 -22.99 -17.01 -4.33
C SER A 709 -23.77 -15.76 -4.77
N TRP A 710 -24.77 -15.95 -5.63
CA TRP A 710 -25.64 -14.87 -6.09
C TRP A 710 -26.92 -14.77 -5.26
N PRO A 711 -27.39 -13.55 -4.92
CA PRO A 711 -26.73 -12.26 -5.06
C PRO A 711 -25.68 -12.03 -3.97
N PHE A 712 -24.66 -11.22 -4.25
CA PHE A 712 -23.63 -10.83 -3.26
C PHE A 712 -23.71 -9.35 -2.88
N VAL A 713 -23.08 -8.98 -1.77
CA VAL A 713 -22.99 -7.59 -1.30
C VAL A 713 -21.68 -6.94 -1.76
N TYR A 714 -21.81 -5.77 -2.38
CA TYR A 714 -20.71 -4.91 -2.81
C TYR A 714 -21.01 -3.47 -2.40
N LEU A 715 -20.08 -2.84 -1.67
CA LEU A 715 -20.24 -1.49 -1.11
C LEU A 715 -21.60 -1.31 -0.41
N GLY A 716 -22.04 -2.30 0.37
CA GLY A 716 -23.29 -2.25 1.13
C GLY A 716 -24.59 -2.44 0.34
N VAL A 717 -24.56 -2.63 -0.98
CA VAL A 717 -25.75 -2.94 -1.80
C VAL A 717 -25.66 -4.34 -2.43
N LYS A 718 -26.82 -4.90 -2.80
CA LYS A 718 -26.90 -6.21 -3.47
C LYS A 718 -26.58 -6.08 -4.96
N VAL A 719 -25.77 -6.99 -5.47
CA VAL A 719 -25.41 -7.11 -6.88
C VAL A 719 -25.98 -8.42 -7.46
N GLY A 720 -26.60 -8.32 -8.63
CA GLY A 720 -27.18 -9.46 -9.35
C GLY A 720 -28.48 -10.01 -8.74
N GLY A 721 -29.04 -9.32 -7.75
CA GLY A 721 -30.32 -9.67 -7.10
C GLY A 721 -31.50 -8.90 -7.69
N ASN A 722 -32.70 -9.49 -7.62
CA ASN A 722 -33.92 -8.81 -8.05
C ASN A 722 -34.47 -7.91 -6.93
N MET A 723 -34.14 -6.62 -6.99
CA MET A 723 -34.63 -5.62 -6.04
C MET A 723 -36.11 -5.25 -6.24
N GLY A 724 -36.80 -5.80 -7.23
CA GLY A 724 -38.27 -5.76 -7.33
C GLY A 724 -38.98 -6.69 -6.34
N ARG A 725 -38.26 -7.68 -5.77
CA ARG A 725 -38.83 -8.61 -4.78
C ARG A 725 -38.72 -8.06 -3.36
N LYS A 726 -39.80 -8.20 -2.59
CA LYS A 726 -39.87 -7.80 -1.18
C LYS A 726 -38.77 -8.45 -0.32
N ALA A 727 -38.48 -9.73 -0.53
CA ALA A 727 -37.42 -10.46 0.18
C ALA A 727 -36.03 -9.83 0.05
N SER A 728 -35.75 -9.15 -1.07
CA SER A 728 -34.46 -8.49 -1.28
C SER A 728 -34.21 -7.32 -0.33
N TRP A 729 -35.28 -6.73 0.24
CA TRP A 729 -35.26 -5.58 1.14
C TRP A 729 -35.29 -5.96 2.63
N ALA A 730 -35.35 -7.26 2.96
CA ALA A 730 -35.35 -7.73 4.35
C ALA A 730 -34.23 -7.11 5.22
N PRO A 731 -32.96 -7.00 4.76
CA PRO A 731 -31.90 -6.38 5.57
C PRO A 731 -32.18 -4.94 6.00
N LEU A 732 -32.82 -4.14 5.13
CA LEU A 732 -33.22 -2.76 5.45
C LEU A 732 -34.36 -2.75 6.47
N VAL A 733 -35.38 -3.59 6.25
CA VAL A 733 -36.53 -3.74 7.17
C VAL A 733 -36.06 -4.18 8.56
N ASP A 734 -35.12 -5.12 8.64
CA ASP A 734 -34.59 -5.62 9.91
C ASP A 734 -33.75 -4.54 10.61
N THR A 735 -33.06 -3.69 9.86
CA THR A 735 -32.36 -2.52 10.42
C THR A 735 -33.34 -1.54 11.07
N PHE A 736 -34.49 -1.27 10.43
CA PHE A 736 -35.56 -0.46 11.03
C PHE A 736 -36.04 -1.08 12.36
N LYS A 737 -36.33 -2.40 12.36
CA LYS A 737 -36.78 -3.13 13.56
C LYS A 737 -35.72 -3.10 14.68
N LYS A 738 -34.45 -3.34 14.36
CA LYS A 738 -33.33 -3.36 15.32
C LYS A 738 -33.06 -1.98 15.93
N ARG A 739 -33.27 -0.89 15.19
CA ARG A 739 -33.18 0.47 15.72
C ARG A 739 -34.35 0.76 16.67
N LEU A 740 -35.56 0.38 16.27
CA LEU A 740 -36.76 0.55 17.09
C LEU A 740 -36.75 -0.27 18.38
N SER A 741 -36.23 -1.50 18.36
CA SER A 741 -36.15 -2.35 19.57
C SER A 741 -35.27 -1.74 20.67
N ARG A 742 -34.29 -0.92 20.29
CA ARG A 742 -33.46 -0.15 21.23
C ARG A 742 -34.18 1.06 21.81
N TRP A 743 -35.21 1.57 21.13
CA TRP A 743 -35.96 2.73 21.60
C TRP A 743 -37.13 2.26 22.44
N LYS A 744 -37.06 2.53 23.75
CA LYS A 744 -38.22 2.39 24.61
C LYS A 744 -39.23 3.49 24.25
N ALA A 745 -40.10 3.21 23.27
CA ALA A 745 -41.19 4.13 22.86
C ALA A 745 -42.03 4.60 24.06
N LYS A 746 -42.05 3.78 25.13
CA LYS A 746 -42.69 4.03 26.43
C LYS A 746 -42.25 5.32 27.14
N VAL A 747 -40.99 5.75 27.01
CA VAL A 747 -40.44 6.96 27.67
C VAL A 747 -40.32 8.17 26.73
N LEU A 748 -40.71 8.03 25.46
CA LEU A 748 -40.54 9.07 24.46
C LEU A 748 -41.85 9.83 24.22
N SER A 749 -41.79 11.15 24.40
CA SER A 749 -42.87 12.06 24.01
C SER A 749 -43.17 11.95 22.51
N PHE A 750 -44.39 12.34 22.10
CA PHE A 750 -44.76 12.33 20.69
C PHE A 750 -43.78 13.13 19.83
N ALA A 751 -43.38 14.32 20.29
CA ALA A 751 -42.38 15.15 19.62
C ALA A 751 -41.01 14.46 19.52
N GLY A 752 -40.57 13.79 20.60
CA GLY A 752 -39.34 13.00 20.59
C GLY A 752 -39.37 11.88 19.54
N ARG A 753 -40.50 11.19 19.39
CA ARG A 753 -40.68 10.15 18.36
C ARG A 753 -40.64 10.73 16.94
N VAL A 754 -41.32 11.85 16.70
CA VAL A 754 -41.24 12.57 15.40
C VAL A 754 -39.79 12.92 15.08
N THR A 755 -39.05 13.46 16.05
CA THR A 755 -37.64 13.79 15.88
C THR A 755 -36.79 12.57 15.51
N LEU A 756 -36.96 11.44 16.20
CA LEU A 756 -36.25 10.19 15.89
C LEU A 756 -36.62 9.60 14.53
N ILE A 757 -37.90 9.68 14.13
CA ILE A 757 -38.32 9.26 12.79
C ILE A 757 -37.57 10.10 11.76
N LYS A 758 -37.56 11.42 11.90
CA LYS A 758 -36.92 12.32 10.93
C LYS A 758 -35.40 12.18 10.86
N SER A 759 -34.73 12.10 12.00
CA SER A 759 -33.26 12.09 12.05
C SER A 759 -32.69 10.71 11.71
N VAL A 760 -33.39 9.63 12.05
CA VAL A 760 -32.90 8.26 11.89
C VAL A 760 -33.71 7.48 10.87
N LEU A 761 -35.00 7.22 11.09
CA LEU A 761 -35.74 6.29 10.23
C LEU A 761 -35.91 6.79 8.79
N ASP A 762 -36.10 8.10 8.60
CA ASP A 762 -36.27 8.70 7.28
C ASP A 762 -34.95 8.72 6.49
N SER A 763 -33.80 8.70 7.18
CA SER A 763 -32.47 8.70 6.57
C SER A 763 -31.93 7.28 6.30
N LEU A 764 -32.33 6.27 7.08
CA LEU A 764 -31.92 4.87 6.89
C LEU A 764 -32.08 4.32 5.46
N PRO A 765 -33.20 4.54 4.73
CA PRO A 765 -33.38 3.96 3.40
C PRO A 765 -32.61 4.70 2.31
N SER A 766 -32.05 5.89 2.59
CA SER A 766 -31.43 6.78 1.60
C SER A 766 -30.40 6.09 0.71
N TYR A 767 -29.56 5.22 1.29
CA TYR A 767 -28.51 4.51 0.56
C TYR A 767 -29.09 3.52 -0.47
N TYR A 768 -30.10 2.74 -0.09
CA TYR A 768 -30.78 1.82 -1.00
C TYR A 768 -31.64 2.58 -2.02
N PHE A 769 -32.36 3.61 -1.57
CA PHE A 769 -33.24 4.43 -2.40
C PHE A 769 -32.48 5.25 -3.45
N SER A 770 -31.20 5.53 -3.19
CA SER A 770 -30.34 6.21 -4.15
C SER A 770 -29.96 5.35 -5.33
N LEU A 771 -30.16 4.03 -5.31
CA LEU A 771 -29.85 3.15 -6.45
C LEU A 771 -31.07 2.38 -6.95
N PHE A 772 -31.92 1.88 -6.06
CA PHE A 772 -33.03 0.99 -6.43
C PHE A 772 -34.40 1.64 -6.28
N LYS A 773 -35.29 1.36 -7.23
CA LYS A 773 -36.73 1.63 -7.10
C LYS A 773 -37.35 0.61 -6.15
N ALA A 774 -37.88 1.10 -5.03
CA ALA A 774 -38.52 0.29 -4.02
C ALA A 774 -39.93 -0.14 -4.47
N PRO A 775 -40.30 -1.42 -4.34
CA PRO A 775 -41.67 -1.86 -4.57
C PRO A 775 -42.63 -1.19 -3.58
N LYS A 776 -43.86 -0.87 -4.01
CA LYS A 776 -44.90 -0.26 -3.15
C LYS A 776 -45.11 -1.04 -1.84
N GLY A 777 -45.18 -2.37 -1.90
CA GLY A 777 -45.33 -3.20 -0.70
C GLY A 777 -44.14 -3.14 0.29
N VAL A 778 -42.95 -2.71 -0.14
CA VAL A 778 -41.81 -2.44 0.76
C VAL A 778 -41.97 -1.05 1.38
N ILE A 779 -42.33 -0.05 0.59
CA ILE A 779 -42.61 1.31 1.08
C ILE A 779 -43.70 1.27 2.16
N GLU A 780 -44.80 0.58 1.89
CA GLU A 780 -45.91 0.39 2.83
C GLU A 780 -45.49 -0.32 4.12
N GLU A 781 -44.58 -1.30 4.05
CA GLU A 781 -44.07 -1.97 5.24
C GLU A 781 -43.20 -1.05 6.08
N LEU A 782 -42.29 -0.30 5.46
CA LEU A 782 -41.45 0.68 6.16
C LEU A 782 -42.30 1.78 6.79
N ASP A 783 -43.32 2.27 6.09
CA ASP A 783 -44.27 3.24 6.63
C ASP A 783 -45.08 2.65 7.78
N ARG A 784 -45.56 1.42 7.65
CA ARG A 784 -46.27 0.72 8.73
C ARG A 784 -45.40 0.66 9.99
N ILE A 785 -44.10 0.41 9.84
CA ILE A 785 -43.14 0.41 10.95
C ILE A 785 -42.99 1.83 11.55
N ARG A 786 -42.75 2.85 10.71
CA ARG A 786 -42.61 4.26 11.14
C ARG A 786 -43.82 4.78 11.89
N PHE A 787 -45.01 4.58 11.33
CA PHE A 787 -46.25 5.11 11.90
C PHE A 787 -46.76 4.28 13.09
N ARG A 788 -46.46 2.97 13.15
CA ARG A 788 -46.69 2.18 14.37
C ARG A 788 -45.83 2.69 15.52
N PHE A 789 -44.58 3.05 15.27
CA PHE A 789 -43.73 3.68 16.29
C PHE A 789 -44.25 5.06 16.70
N LEU A 790 -44.69 5.89 15.75
CA LEU A 790 -45.24 7.22 16.03
C LEU A 790 -46.47 7.15 16.95
N TRP A 791 -47.48 6.36 16.56
CA TRP A 791 -48.78 6.31 17.23
C TRP A 791 -48.90 5.25 18.33
N GLY A 792 -47.98 4.27 18.40
CA GLY A 792 -48.00 3.15 19.35
C GLY A 792 -47.87 3.54 20.83
N GLY A 793 -48.16 2.62 21.75
CA GLY A 793 -48.10 2.84 23.21
C GLY A 793 -47.52 1.68 24.02
N VAL A 794 -47.70 1.74 25.35
CA VAL A 794 -47.13 0.82 26.37
C VAL A 794 -47.47 -0.66 26.16
N ASN A 795 -48.65 -0.93 25.61
CA ASN A 795 -49.14 -2.28 25.28
C ASN A 795 -49.27 -2.36 23.76
N GLU A 796 -48.73 -3.40 23.14
CA GLU A 796 -48.62 -3.67 21.69
C GLU A 796 -49.95 -3.67 20.89
N SER A 797 -51.05 -3.23 21.51
CA SER A 797 -52.33 -2.93 20.89
C SER A 797 -52.21 -1.95 19.71
N LYS A 798 -52.95 -2.25 18.63
CA LYS A 798 -53.16 -1.33 17.51
C LYS A 798 -53.83 -0.05 18.02
N LYS A 799 -53.16 1.09 17.90
CA LYS A 799 -53.74 2.42 18.19
C LYS A 799 -54.25 3.08 16.92
N ILE A 800 -55.29 3.91 17.06
CA ILE A 800 -55.87 4.68 15.95
C ILE A 800 -54.84 5.70 15.45
N HIS A 801 -54.68 5.76 14.12
CA HIS A 801 -53.90 6.79 13.45
C HIS A 801 -54.80 8.02 13.28
N TRP A 802 -54.64 9.02 14.15
CA TRP A 802 -55.55 10.16 14.22
C TRP A 802 -55.41 11.17 13.06
N VAL A 803 -54.27 11.16 12.37
CA VAL A 803 -54.00 12.04 11.21
C VAL A 803 -53.55 11.18 10.04
N ARG A 804 -54.06 11.47 8.86
CA ARG A 804 -53.63 10.82 7.61
C ARG A 804 -52.13 11.01 7.40
N LYS A 805 -51.46 9.94 6.94
CA LYS A 805 -50.04 9.94 6.59
C LYS A 805 -49.67 11.11 5.67
N ASP A 806 -50.47 11.34 4.63
CA ASP A 806 -50.18 12.35 3.61
C ASP A 806 -50.07 13.75 4.21
N ILE A 807 -50.95 14.07 5.17
CA ILE A 807 -50.92 15.33 5.92
C ILE A 807 -49.68 15.41 6.82
N LEU A 808 -49.30 14.32 7.50
CA LEU A 808 -48.09 14.32 8.35
C LEU A 808 -46.81 14.54 7.54
N CYS A 809 -46.81 14.16 6.26
CA CYS A 809 -45.69 14.34 5.35
C CYS A 809 -45.56 15.76 4.78
N LEU A 810 -46.63 16.57 4.84
CA LEU A 810 -46.59 17.97 4.40
C LEU A 810 -45.60 18.79 5.23
N SER A 811 -45.16 19.92 4.66
CA SER A 811 -44.30 20.86 5.39
C SER A 811 -45.02 21.41 6.62
N LYS A 812 -44.26 21.90 7.62
CA LYS A 812 -44.87 22.56 8.78
C LYS A 812 -45.68 23.80 8.40
N ASN A 813 -45.29 24.49 7.32
CA ASN A 813 -45.98 25.68 6.82
C ASN A 813 -47.32 25.33 6.16
N ASP A 814 -47.42 24.11 5.62
CA ASP A 814 -48.63 23.55 5.01
C ASP A 814 -49.46 22.70 6.00
N GLY A 815 -49.12 22.79 7.28
CA GLY A 815 -49.82 22.14 8.38
C GLY A 815 -49.48 20.67 8.62
N GLY A 816 -48.44 20.15 7.98
CA GLY A 816 -47.89 18.83 8.27
C GLY A 816 -46.85 18.82 9.38
N MET A 817 -46.27 17.65 9.63
CA MET A 817 -45.16 17.50 10.57
C MET A 817 -43.81 17.53 9.88
N GLY A 818 -43.76 17.52 8.55
CA GLY A 818 -42.55 17.43 7.74
C GLY A 818 -41.87 16.06 7.82
N LEU A 819 -42.66 14.98 7.98
CA LEU A 819 -42.16 13.62 7.81
C LEU A 819 -41.90 13.33 6.33
N VAL A 820 -40.99 12.41 6.02
CA VAL A 820 -40.68 12.10 4.62
C VAL A 820 -41.71 11.13 4.03
N ASN A 821 -42.28 11.45 2.87
CA ASN A 821 -42.94 10.44 2.04
C ASN A 821 -41.87 9.56 1.38
N LEU A 822 -41.80 8.28 1.75
CA LEU A 822 -40.74 7.39 1.29
C LEU A 822 -40.80 7.10 -0.22
N GLU A 823 -41.98 7.10 -0.83
CA GLU A 823 -42.12 6.91 -2.28
C GLU A 823 -41.55 8.10 -3.04
N ASP A 824 -41.97 9.32 -2.67
CA ASP A 824 -41.45 10.55 -3.28
C ASP A 824 -39.96 10.72 -3.02
N PHE A 825 -39.50 10.33 -1.82
CA PHE A 825 -38.09 10.32 -1.49
C PHE A 825 -37.30 9.37 -2.39
N ASN A 826 -37.79 8.14 -2.61
CA ASN A 826 -37.13 7.20 -3.51
C ASN A 826 -37.10 7.73 -4.95
N LEU A 827 -38.22 8.21 -5.49
CA LEU A 827 -38.27 8.76 -6.85
C LEU A 827 -37.35 9.99 -7.00
N SER A 828 -37.33 10.88 -6.02
CA SER A 828 -36.46 12.07 -6.03
C SER A 828 -34.96 11.74 -6.04
N LEU A 829 -34.57 10.66 -5.37
CA LEU A 829 -33.18 10.19 -5.37
C LEU A 829 -32.79 9.49 -6.68
N LEU A 830 -33.71 8.72 -7.28
CA LEU A 830 -33.46 8.05 -8.57
C LEU A 830 -33.33 9.06 -9.72
N CYS A 831 -34.12 10.14 -9.69
CA CYS A 831 -34.06 11.24 -10.65
C CYS A 831 -32.64 11.82 -10.81
N LYS A 832 -31.85 11.84 -9.72
CA LYS A 832 -30.44 12.28 -9.74
C LYS A 832 -29.63 11.58 -10.83
N TRP A 833 -29.88 10.31 -11.11
CA TRP A 833 -29.15 9.57 -12.14
C TRP A 833 -29.46 10.03 -13.56
N LEU A 834 -30.71 10.42 -13.83
CA LEU A 834 -31.11 10.94 -15.13
C LEU A 834 -30.43 12.28 -15.41
N TRP A 835 -30.39 13.17 -14.41
CA TRP A 835 -29.62 14.41 -14.49
C TRP A 835 -28.12 14.16 -14.67
N ARG A 836 -27.52 13.30 -13.83
CA ARG A 836 -26.10 12.96 -13.92
C ARG A 836 -25.70 12.34 -15.26
N PHE A 837 -26.58 11.55 -15.88
CA PHE A 837 -26.27 10.91 -17.16
C PHE A 837 -26.01 11.92 -18.27
N LYS A 838 -26.66 13.09 -18.23
CA LYS A 838 -26.42 14.21 -19.15
C LYS A 838 -25.25 15.09 -18.74
N MET A 839 -25.03 15.27 -17.44
CA MET A 839 -23.90 16.06 -16.94
C MET A 839 -22.54 15.35 -17.11
N GLU A 840 -22.55 14.03 -16.97
CA GLU A 840 -21.35 13.20 -16.84
C GLU A 840 -21.20 12.23 -18.02
N GLU A 841 -21.53 12.67 -19.25
CA GLU A 841 -21.55 11.82 -20.45
C GLU A 841 -20.22 11.08 -20.71
N GLY A 842 -19.08 11.69 -20.34
CA GLY A 842 -17.75 11.08 -20.47
C GLY A 842 -17.39 10.06 -19.38
N SER A 843 -18.14 9.99 -18.28
CA SER A 843 -17.83 9.11 -17.15
C SER A 843 -17.94 7.63 -17.52
N LEU A 844 -17.15 6.78 -16.85
CA LEU A 844 -17.16 5.33 -17.09
C LEU A 844 -18.56 4.74 -16.96
N TRP A 845 -19.32 5.11 -15.93
CA TRP A 845 -20.65 4.56 -15.69
C TRP A 845 -21.63 4.98 -16.80
N ALA A 846 -21.61 6.24 -17.24
CA ALA A 846 -22.48 6.72 -18.32
C ALA A 846 -22.17 6.02 -19.64
N ARG A 847 -20.88 5.84 -19.97
CA ARG A 847 -20.46 5.08 -21.16
C ARG A 847 -20.85 3.61 -21.10
N VAL A 848 -20.82 2.98 -19.92
CA VAL A 848 -21.34 1.61 -19.71
C VAL A 848 -22.86 1.55 -19.95
N ILE A 849 -23.62 2.49 -19.39
CA ILE A 849 -25.08 2.57 -19.60
C ILE A 849 -25.40 2.75 -21.08
N TRP A 850 -24.73 3.69 -21.75
CA TRP A 850 -24.88 3.92 -23.18
C TRP A 850 -24.58 2.65 -23.98
N ALA A 851 -23.43 2.02 -23.73
CA ALA A 851 -23.04 0.78 -24.38
C ALA A 851 -24.13 -0.30 -24.25
N VAL A 852 -24.62 -0.55 -23.03
CA VAL A 852 -25.57 -1.62 -22.72
C VAL A 852 -26.98 -1.34 -23.27
N HIS A 853 -27.46 -0.10 -23.16
CA HIS A 853 -28.87 0.24 -23.41
C HIS A 853 -29.16 0.96 -24.74
N SER A 854 -28.15 1.47 -25.45
CA SER A 854 -28.37 2.15 -26.73
C SER A 854 -28.85 1.18 -27.81
N VAL A 855 -29.74 1.69 -28.66
CA VAL A 855 -30.30 0.97 -29.81
C VAL A 855 -29.99 1.80 -31.06
N VAL A 856 -29.27 1.20 -32.00
CA VAL A 856 -28.91 1.84 -33.28
C VAL A 856 -30.18 2.30 -34.00
N GLY A 857 -30.20 3.56 -34.45
CA GLY A 857 -31.34 4.15 -35.19
C GLY A 857 -32.52 4.63 -34.34
N ARG A 858 -32.46 4.56 -33.00
CA ARG A 858 -33.50 5.12 -32.10
C ARG A 858 -32.88 6.05 -31.06
N PRO A 859 -32.66 7.33 -31.39
CA PRO A 859 -32.17 8.30 -30.42
C PRO A 859 -33.24 8.55 -29.35
N ALA A 860 -32.91 8.27 -28.10
CA ALA A 860 -33.72 8.61 -26.94
C ALA A 860 -32.88 9.51 -26.03
N ILE A 861 -33.53 10.48 -25.36
CA ILE A 861 -32.87 11.33 -24.36
C ILE A 861 -32.16 10.44 -23.31
N PHE A 862 -32.82 9.37 -22.88
CA PHE A 862 -32.25 8.34 -22.00
C PHE A 862 -32.34 6.96 -22.68
N PRO A 863 -31.20 6.32 -23.03
CA PRO A 863 -31.22 5.01 -23.68
C PRO A 863 -31.76 3.96 -22.72
N CYS A 864 -32.71 3.14 -23.17
CA CYS A 864 -33.30 2.07 -22.35
C CYS A 864 -33.75 0.88 -23.21
N LYS A 865 -32.85 -0.10 -23.38
CA LYS A 865 -33.19 -1.37 -24.03
C LYS A 865 -34.09 -2.23 -23.14
N GLY A 866 -35.37 -2.39 -23.52
CA GLY A 866 -36.38 -3.08 -22.73
C GLY A 866 -36.07 -4.56 -22.40
N SER A 867 -35.27 -5.22 -23.25
CA SER A 867 -34.85 -6.62 -23.09
C SER A 867 -33.82 -6.84 -21.98
N ILE A 868 -33.14 -5.78 -21.52
CA ILE A 868 -32.16 -5.85 -20.44
C ILE A 868 -32.83 -5.37 -19.15
N PRO A 869 -33.15 -6.27 -18.21
CA PRO A 869 -33.64 -5.88 -16.90
C PRO A 869 -32.48 -5.33 -16.08
N GLY A 870 -32.72 -4.33 -15.24
CA GLY A 870 -31.63 -3.71 -14.51
C GLY A 870 -32.06 -2.57 -13.62
N VAL A 871 -31.08 -2.01 -12.94
CA VAL A 871 -31.19 -0.83 -12.10
C VAL A 871 -31.53 0.39 -12.96
N TRP A 872 -30.84 0.54 -14.09
CA TRP A 872 -31.04 1.66 -15.02
C TRP A 872 -32.46 1.67 -15.61
N LYS A 873 -32.98 0.52 -16.03
CA LYS A 873 -34.37 0.39 -16.48
C LYS A 873 -35.36 0.85 -15.41
N ASN A 874 -35.09 0.52 -14.14
CA ASN A 874 -35.92 0.96 -13.02
C ASN A 874 -35.81 2.47 -12.76
N ILE A 875 -34.61 3.05 -12.90
CA ILE A 875 -34.37 4.51 -12.82
C ILE A 875 -35.18 5.23 -13.90
N VAL A 876 -35.09 4.79 -15.17
CA VAL A 876 -35.86 5.37 -16.29
C VAL A 876 -37.37 5.20 -16.07
N SER A 877 -37.81 4.07 -15.49
CA SER A 877 -39.21 3.91 -15.09
C SER A 877 -39.63 4.89 -13.99
N GLY A 878 -38.73 5.20 -13.04
CA GLY A 878 -38.99 6.19 -11.98
C GLY A 878 -39.12 7.60 -12.55
N GLY A 879 -38.36 7.94 -13.60
CA GLY A 879 -38.55 9.18 -14.35
C GLY A 879 -39.95 9.29 -14.96
N ARG A 880 -40.49 8.20 -15.49
CA ARG A 880 -41.88 8.15 -16.00
C ARG A 880 -42.92 8.30 -14.88
N ASP A 881 -42.68 7.69 -13.73
CA ASP A 881 -43.56 7.88 -12.56
C ASP A 881 -43.58 9.33 -12.07
N LEU A 882 -42.45 10.06 -12.19
CA LEU A 882 -42.38 11.49 -11.88
C LEU A 882 -43.20 12.32 -12.86
N ARG A 883 -43.19 11.99 -14.15
CA ARG A 883 -44.04 12.66 -15.16
C ARG A 883 -45.53 12.52 -14.82
N ASN A 884 -45.96 11.34 -14.33
CA ASN A 884 -47.33 11.14 -13.86
C ASN A 884 -47.68 11.99 -12.63
N LYS A 885 -46.69 12.55 -11.94
CA LYS A 885 -46.84 13.50 -10.83
C LYS A 885 -46.50 14.94 -11.25
N GLU A 886 -46.65 15.27 -12.54
CA GLU A 886 -46.40 16.60 -13.13
C GLU A 886 -44.94 17.10 -13.01
N VAL A 887 -43.99 16.18 -12.82
CA VAL A 887 -42.55 16.48 -12.79
C VAL A 887 -41.91 15.89 -14.05
N ASP A 888 -41.88 16.68 -15.12
CA ASP A 888 -41.37 16.22 -16.42
C ASP A 888 -39.89 16.55 -16.63
N LEU A 889 -39.03 15.61 -16.29
CA LEU A 889 -37.58 15.78 -16.36
C LEU A 889 -37.05 15.94 -17.79
N GLU A 890 -37.68 15.30 -18.76
CA GLU A 890 -37.18 15.31 -20.15
C GLU A 890 -37.35 16.68 -20.80
N SER A 891 -38.43 17.40 -20.46
CA SER A 891 -38.62 18.79 -20.94
C SER A 891 -37.80 19.81 -20.15
N TRP A 892 -37.45 19.52 -18.89
CA TRP A 892 -36.69 20.45 -18.04
C TRP A 892 -35.17 20.35 -18.20
N ILE A 893 -34.67 19.31 -18.88
CA ILE A 893 -33.25 19.14 -19.20
C ILE A 893 -33.03 19.62 -20.64
N VAL A 894 -32.61 20.88 -20.76
CA VAL A 894 -32.49 21.57 -22.05
C VAL A 894 -31.02 21.78 -22.40
N TRP A 895 -30.66 21.58 -23.67
CA TRP A 895 -29.33 21.95 -24.16
C TRP A 895 -29.33 23.44 -24.54
N SER A 896 -28.49 24.23 -23.88
CA SER A 896 -28.41 25.69 -24.10
C SER A 896 -26.99 26.19 -23.82
N GLU A 897 -26.45 27.06 -24.68
CA GLU A 897 -25.10 27.63 -24.55
C GLU A 897 -23.97 26.57 -24.44
N GLY A 898 -24.11 25.46 -25.18
CA GLY A 898 -23.09 24.39 -25.20
C GLY A 898 -23.04 23.54 -23.93
N GLN A 899 -24.01 23.65 -23.03
CA GLN A 899 -24.15 22.81 -21.85
C GLN A 899 -25.60 22.40 -21.60
N TRP A 900 -25.79 21.26 -20.96
CA TRP A 900 -27.09 20.86 -20.44
C TRP A 900 -27.45 21.75 -19.24
N ARG A 901 -28.65 22.33 -19.25
CA ARG A 901 -29.18 23.18 -18.17
C ARG A 901 -30.47 22.63 -17.61
N TRP A 902 -30.69 22.92 -16.34
CA TRP A 902 -31.90 22.57 -15.61
C TRP A 902 -32.85 23.78 -15.62
N GLN A 903 -33.98 23.65 -16.32
CA GLN A 903 -34.96 24.73 -16.51
C GLN A 903 -36.36 24.26 -16.08
N PRO A 904 -36.64 24.14 -14.77
CA PRO A 904 -37.98 23.86 -14.29
C PRO A 904 -38.82 25.15 -14.33
N PRO A 905 -40.15 25.05 -14.33
CA PRO A 905 -41.05 26.21 -14.25
C PRO A 905 -40.79 27.14 -13.05
N SER A 906 -40.16 26.61 -11.98
CA SER A 906 -39.83 27.36 -10.76
C SER A 906 -38.53 28.17 -10.81
N GLY A 907 -37.71 28.03 -11.87
CA GLY A 907 -36.41 28.71 -12.00
C GLY A 907 -35.32 28.29 -11.00
N ARG A 908 -35.53 27.23 -10.21
CA ARG A 908 -34.60 26.78 -9.16
C ARG A 908 -33.59 25.75 -9.66
N VAL A 909 -32.40 25.73 -9.05
CA VAL A 909 -31.31 24.78 -9.34
C VAL A 909 -31.71 23.34 -9.00
N PHE A 910 -31.22 22.37 -9.79
CA PHE A 910 -31.46 20.95 -9.56
C PHE A 910 -30.99 20.48 -8.18
N SER A 911 -31.88 19.86 -7.42
CA SER A 911 -31.51 19.01 -6.28
C SER A 911 -32.59 17.97 -6.00
N ALA A 912 -32.21 16.81 -5.46
CA ALA A 912 -33.18 15.79 -5.05
C ALA A 912 -34.18 16.33 -4.00
N ASN A 913 -33.73 17.23 -3.13
CA ASN A 913 -34.62 17.90 -2.16
C ASN A 913 -35.65 18.80 -2.85
N GLU A 914 -35.28 19.48 -3.94
CA GLU A 914 -36.21 20.32 -4.69
C GLU A 914 -37.25 19.47 -5.43
N ILE A 915 -36.84 18.37 -6.07
CA ILE A 915 -37.78 17.40 -6.65
C ILE A 915 -38.75 16.89 -5.57
N ARG A 916 -38.23 16.54 -4.39
CA ARG A 916 -39.08 16.10 -3.27
C ARG A 916 -40.10 17.17 -2.86
N ARG A 917 -39.71 18.45 -2.85
CA ARG A 917 -40.62 19.57 -2.55
C ARG A 917 -41.72 19.69 -3.60
N LEU A 918 -41.38 19.57 -4.89
CA LEU A 918 -42.36 19.59 -5.98
C LEU A 918 -43.38 18.45 -5.87
N LEU A 919 -42.96 17.28 -5.42
CA LEU A 919 -43.84 16.14 -5.18
C LEU A 919 -44.69 16.27 -3.92
N SER A 920 -44.30 17.11 -2.95
CA SER A 920 -44.96 17.24 -1.65
C SER A 920 -46.06 18.32 -1.64
N ARG A 921 -46.67 18.63 -2.78
CA ARG A 921 -47.73 19.67 -2.86
C ARG A 921 -48.98 19.23 -2.08
N PRO A 922 -49.64 20.14 -1.34
CA PRO A 922 -50.90 19.84 -0.67
C PRO A 922 -51.97 19.49 -1.73
N PRO A 923 -52.84 18.51 -1.47
CA PRO A 923 -53.99 18.25 -2.34
C PRO A 923 -54.86 19.51 -2.41
N VAL A 924 -55.36 19.82 -3.62
CA VAL A 924 -56.13 21.04 -3.95
C VAL A 924 -57.37 21.22 -3.06
N ASP A 925 -57.87 20.15 -2.45
CA ASP A 925 -59.05 20.14 -1.58
C ASP A 925 -58.78 20.32 -0.07
N ALA A 926 -57.55 20.60 0.34
CA ALA A 926 -57.22 20.82 1.75
C ALA A 926 -57.59 22.23 2.22
N GLY A 927 -58.89 22.55 2.29
CA GLY A 927 -59.42 23.83 2.79
C GLY A 927 -59.09 24.18 4.26
N PHE A 928 -58.26 23.38 4.94
CA PHE A 928 -57.87 23.58 6.35
C PHE A 928 -56.36 23.41 6.54
N LYS A 929 -55.68 24.48 6.98
CA LYS A 929 -54.27 24.42 7.43
C LYS A 929 -54.19 24.04 8.91
N LEU A 930 -53.66 22.86 9.20
CA LEU A 930 -53.37 22.39 10.55
C LEU A 930 -52.24 23.21 11.20
N ARG A 931 -52.51 24.09 12.18
CA ARG A 931 -51.43 24.78 12.93
C ARG A 931 -50.98 23.97 14.15
N TRP A 932 -49.73 23.51 14.13
CA TRP A 932 -49.09 22.86 15.28
C TRP A 932 -48.59 23.91 16.29
N SER A 933 -49.30 24.07 17.41
CA SER A 933 -48.84 24.95 18.51
C SER A 933 -47.71 24.30 19.30
N LYS A 934 -46.69 25.08 19.70
CA LYS A 934 -45.60 24.63 20.59
C LYS A 934 -46.08 24.37 22.03
N LEU A 935 -47.21 24.96 22.42
CA LEU A 935 -47.73 24.96 23.79
C LEU A 935 -48.76 23.85 24.04
N VAL A 936 -49.24 23.20 22.97
CA VAL A 936 -50.30 22.20 23.04
C VAL A 936 -49.72 20.81 22.73
N PRO A 937 -49.91 19.79 23.59
CA PRO A 937 -49.46 18.44 23.30
C PRO A 937 -49.98 17.99 21.93
N PRO A 938 -49.16 17.37 21.07
CA PRO A 938 -49.57 17.00 19.70
C PRO A 938 -50.84 16.13 19.66
N LYS A 939 -51.07 15.28 20.67
CA LYS A 939 -52.33 14.52 20.82
C LYS A 939 -53.55 15.43 21.04
N LEU A 940 -53.40 16.49 21.81
CA LEU A 940 -54.46 17.45 22.10
C LEU A 940 -54.73 18.33 20.87
N ALA A 941 -53.68 18.81 20.19
CA ALA A 941 -53.80 19.52 18.91
C ALA A 941 -54.54 18.68 17.85
N VAL A 942 -54.24 17.37 17.79
CA VAL A 942 -54.94 16.43 16.91
C VAL A 942 -56.39 16.21 17.31
N ARG A 943 -56.69 16.07 18.61
CA ARG A 943 -58.07 15.97 19.10
C ARG A 943 -58.90 17.22 18.79
N ILE A 944 -58.29 18.40 18.92
CA ILE A 944 -58.92 19.69 18.57
C ILE A 944 -59.29 19.70 17.08
N VAL A 945 -58.36 19.30 16.20
CA VAL A 945 -58.59 19.27 14.74
C VAL A 945 -59.62 18.22 14.34
N VAL A 946 -59.56 17.01 14.93
CA VAL A 946 -60.55 15.95 14.66
C VAL A 946 -61.94 16.36 15.15
N SER A 947 -62.04 17.09 16.27
CA SER A 947 -63.32 17.64 16.74
C SER A 947 -63.89 18.71 15.79
N ASN A 948 -63.03 19.54 15.19
CA ASN A 948 -63.41 20.52 14.18
C ASN A 948 -63.81 19.87 12.84
N LEU A 949 -63.25 18.69 12.50
CA LEU A 949 -63.68 17.94 11.30
C LEU A 949 -65.06 17.29 11.46
N HIS A 950 -65.46 16.95 12.70
CA HIS A 950 -66.79 16.37 12.97
C HIS A 950 -67.89 17.42 13.17
N LYS A 951 -67.52 18.64 13.55
CA LYS A 951 -68.47 19.74 13.71
C LYS A 951 -68.23 20.76 12.61
N ASN A 952 -69.13 20.77 11.62
CA ASN A 952 -69.16 21.71 10.50
C ASN A 952 -69.52 23.14 10.99
N THR A 953 -68.76 23.67 11.96
CA THR A 953 -69.13 24.86 12.74
C THR A 953 -68.04 25.90 12.66
N LYS A 954 -68.44 27.14 12.32
CA LYS A 954 -67.66 28.38 12.31
C LYS A 954 -67.17 28.82 13.71
N LYS A 955 -66.75 27.90 14.58
CA LYS A 955 -66.28 28.21 15.94
C LYS A 955 -64.80 28.60 15.94
N SER A 956 -64.45 29.60 16.75
CA SER A 956 -63.07 30.04 16.92
C SER A 956 -62.25 29.00 17.69
N PHE A 957 -60.92 28.96 17.48
CA PHE A 957 -60.01 28.03 18.17
C PHE A 957 -60.13 28.11 19.72
N SER A 958 -60.46 29.30 20.24
CA SER A 958 -60.69 29.57 21.67
C SER A 958 -61.93 28.85 22.21
N GLU A 959 -63.05 28.91 21.49
CA GLU A 959 -64.32 28.30 21.90
C GLU A 959 -64.25 26.77 21.86
N THR A 960 -63.54 26.20 20.87
CA THR A 960 -63.32 24.75 20.78
C THR A 960 -62.50 24.21 21.95
N ILE A 961 -61.48 24.95 22.42
CA ILE A 961 -60.68 24.58 23.60
C ILE A 961 -61.57 24.56 24.87
N LYS A 962 -62.44 25.55 25.04
CA LYS A 962 -63.37 25.63 26.17
C LYS A 962 -64.40 24.49 26.18
N ASP A 963 -65.03 24.20 25.03
CA ASP A 963 -65.98 23.08 24.89
C ASP A 963 -65.32 21.71 25.10
N MET A 964 -64.04 21.58 24.74
CA MET A 964 -63.32 20.32 24.92
C MET A 964 -62.91 20.10 26.39
N TYR A 965 -62.63 21.18 27.14
CA TYR A 965 -62.32 21.09 28.57
C TYR A 965 -63.57 20.74 29.40
N SER A 966 -64.76 21.27 29.05
CA SER A 966 -66.00 20.87 29.74
C SER A 966 -66.28 19.37 29.57
N HIS A 967 -66.13 18.84 28.36
CA HIS A 967 -66.29 17.41 28.06
C HIS A 967 -65.18 16.50 28.63
N ILE A 968 -63.94 16.98 28.73
CA ILE A 968 -62.85 16.22 29.36
C ILE A 968 -63.07 16.19 30.88
N SER A 969 -63.48 17.31 31.50
CA SER A 969 -63.74 17.36 32.94
C SER A 969 -64.81 16.35 33.37
N GLU A 970 -65.90 16.19 32.61
CA GLU A 970 -66.96 15.24 32.97
C GLU A 970 -66.53 13.76 32.88
N ARG A 971 -65.67 13.38 31.93
CA ARG A 971 -65.23 11.98 31.76
C ARG A 971 -63.99 11.60 32.58
N PHE A 972 -63.12 12.56 32.91
CA PHE A 972 -61.87 12.28 33.62
C PHE A 972 -62.12 11.95 35.10
N TRP A 973 -63.19 12.47 35.70
CA TRP A 973 -63.57 12.17 37.08
C TRP A 973 -64.22 10.78 37.28
N GLN A 974 -64.55 10.03 36.22
CA GLN A 974 -65.29 8.77 36.33
C GLN A 974 -64.48 7.47 36.15
N LYS A 975 -63.17 7.48 35.83
CA LYS A 975 -62.41 6.21 35.65
C LYS A 975 -60.97 6.20 36.21
N SER A 976 -60.87 5.64 37.43
CA SER A 976 -59.79 4.82 38.04
C SER A 976 -58.35 5.38 38.22
N PRO A 977 -57.64 5.07 39.33
CA PRO A 977 -56.51 5.86 39.84
C PRO A 977 -55.10 5.41 39.41
N LEU A 978 -54.93 4.75 38.25
CA LEU A 978 -53.64 4.16 37.84
C LEU A 978 -53.13 4.70 36.49
N VAL A 979 -52.92 6.01 36.37
CA VAL A 979 -52.14 6.61 35.26
C VAL A 979 -51.33 7.80 35.78
N ALA A 980 -50.08 7.58 36.18
CA ALA A 980 -49.18 8.62 36.68
C ALA A 980 -48.55 9.50 35.57
N ASP A 981 -48.73 9.16 34.29
CA ASP A 981 -48.11 9.89 33.15
C ASP A 981 -48.92 11.10 32.67
N ASP A 982 -50.21 11.23 33.02
CA ASP A 982 -51.07 12.32 32.55
C ASP A 982 -50.99 13.59 33.42
N VAL A 983 -50.39 13.50 34.62
CA VAL A 983 -50.32 14.61 35.60
C VAL A 983 -49.45 15.79 35.11
N TYR A 984 -48.46 15.53 34.25
CA TYR A 984 -47.61 16.58 33.69
C TYR A 984 -48.33 17.39 32.60
N GLU A 985 -49.19 16.75 31.80
CA GLU A 985 -50.01 17.45 30.80
C GLU A 985 -51.09 18.31 31.50
N THR A 986 -51.70 17.83 32.60
CA THR A 986 -52.68 18.60 33.37
C THR A 986 -52.05 19.83 34.05
N LYS A 987 -50.84 19.72 34.60
CA LYS A 987 -50.12 20.86 35.22
C LYS A 987 -49.71 21.92 34.20
N VAL A 988 -49.24 21.53 33.01
CA VAL A 988 -48.88 22.48 31.94
C VAL A 988 -50.12 23.16 31.37
N ILE A 989 -51.23 22.43 31.19
CA ILE A 989 -52.51 23.01 30.73
C ILE A 989 -53.10 23.96 31.77
N ASN A 990 -53.10 23.59 33.05
CA ASN A 990 -53.54 24.48 34.12
C ASN A 990 -52.61 25.70 34.27
N HIS A 991 -51.30 25.55 34.04
CA HIS A 991 -50.35 26.66 34.04
C HIS A 991 -50.58 27.64 32.87
N LEU A 992 -50.84 27.11 31.66
CA LEU A 992 -51.18 27.90 30.47
C LEU A 992 -52.53 28.61 30.55
N LEU A 993 -53.46 28.10 31.36
CA LEU A 993 -54.76 28.72 31.65
C LEU A 993 -54.70 29.71 32.83
N SER A 994 -53.75 29.53 33.77
CA SER A 994 -53.57 30.43 34.94
C SER A 994 -52.79 31.71 34.63
N GLN A 995 -51.99 31.71 33.56
CA GLN A 995 -51.35 32.89 33.01
C GLN A 995 -52.27 33.47 31.94
N ASP A 996 -52.37 34.79 31.88
CA ASP A 996 -53.26 35.63 31.06
C ASP A 996 -53.02 35.52 29.52
N TYR A 997 -52.78 34.31 29.03
CA TYR A 997 -52.31 33.96 27.69
C TYR A 997 -53.47 33.88 26.69
N ILE A 998 -54.70 33.61 27.15
CA ILE A 998 -55.91 33.61 26.32
C ILE A 998 -56.25 35.05 25.89
N GLY A 999 -56.04 36.06 26.75
CA GLY A 999 -56.21 37.47 26.40
C GLY A 999 -55.19 37.97 25.37
N LYS A 1000 -53.92 37.53 25.45
CA LYS A 1000 -52.88 37.90 24.48
C LYS A 1000 -53.02 37.21 23.12
N LEU A 1001 -53.64 36.04 23.05
CA LEU A 1001 -53.93 35.35 21.77
C LEU A 1001 -55.15 35.95 21.04
N ALA A 1002 -56.08 36.59 21.75
CA ALA A 1002 -57.19 37.33 21.14
C ALA A 1002 -56.68 38.57 20.36
N HIS A 1003 -55.68 39.28 20.90
CA HIS A 1003 -55.09 40.46 20.22
C HIS A 1003 -54.27 40.16 18.96
N ILE A 1004 -53.82 38.91 18.74
CA ILE A 1004 -53.09 38.54 17.51
C ILE A 1004 -54.05 38.22 16.36
N ASN A 1005 -55.33 37.99 16.65
CA ASN A 1005 -56.34 37.72 15.63
C ASN A 1005 -56.92 39.01 15.00
N ASP A 1006 -56.76 40.16 15.66
CA ASP A 1006 -57.18 41.48 15.15
C ASP A 1006 -56.11 42.19 14.31
N ALA A 1007 -54.92 41.60 14.15
CA ALA A 1007 -53.81 42.18 13.37
C ALA A 1007 -53.58 41.51 11.99
N VAL A 1008 -54.50 40.66 11.54
CA VAL A 1008 -54.52 40.11 10.18
C VAL A 1008 -55.94 40.22 9.63
N GLY A 1009 -56.29 41.44 9.25
CA GLY A 1009 -57.32 41.74 8.25
C GLY A 1009 -56.70 41.77 6.87
#